data_AF-A0A2G9S132-F1
#
_entry.id   AF-A0A2G9S132-F1
#
_cell.length_a   1.000
_cell.length_b   1.000
_cell.length_c   1.000
_cell.angle_alpha   90.00
_cell.angle_beta   90.00
_cell.angle_gamma   90.00
#
_symmetry.space_group_name_H-M   'P 1'
#
loop_
_entity.id
_entity.type
_entity.pdbx_description
1 polymer ?
#
loop_
_entity_poly.entity_id
_entity_poly.type
_entity_poly.pdbx_seq_one_letter_code
_entity_poly.pdbx_strand_id
1 'polypeptide(L)'
;VHEAIRNVILEQVLNRVITKATSPTSHFIDLLSDIVYATPLILQNSASKLTAAFDHLFQLPFCTVLGLLKALQPLFKINISVRDCIILVLRKAMFCSQIEARKSAVAGFLLLLKNFKVLGSLSSSQCSQAIGASQVLVDVHTRYNSAANEAFCLEILGCLRRSLSQQEDIRRLLYEGFYDVLKRNSQLASPIMQTLMSQLKRYYEPEPDLLPPLKLERCITAQKEHIILQEPLAHLLSSIHNCLSWYKQRSSVLQERGMEDENDDDDCMECRKEIDEMLESITRRMTKCDLEEFELDKSADFSTNSSVGMKNYTYAVLVMGVCEVLIEYNYSTANFSKSKFEAIMGIFKCYSKLADILKEKSGKSKPGNSKACKSLLSMGFVSTILTALFRDSTRAHEESLSVLRASLDFMRYTVSVALQKIQQLKETGVTDGPDGQNSDKMFHNICEITRVLIWRYTSIPSAAEDSGKKDKGKNISLMCLEGLVQIFYTIQLRYPTKISQFLAALDNDGEEESGETNIMEKAAFQISQFQRSLTNQLNCGEDEFNSKEAVLLVSILSILYRFLEPSSQQYVQTLSWIVKICKETSYEDVQFCKSAMTLLFNMHSLFKSPVSILRELCQDIHGHLGDIDQDIEVEKPSHFRIVNVKTAAPTITVSI
;
A
#
# COMPACT_ATOMS: atom_id res chain seq x y z
N VAL A 1 18.33 -35.86 3.38
CA VAL A 1 19.42 -36.64 2.76
C VAL A 1 20.47 -37.08 3.78
N HIS A 2 21.18 -36.19 4.48
CA HIS A 2 22.13 -36.59 5.54
C HIS A 2 21.65 -36.12 6.92
N GLU A 3 21.44 -37.03 7.87
CA GLU A 3 20.92 -36.70 9.22
C GLU A 3 21.97 -36.10 10.14
N ALA A 4 23.19 -36.63 10.12
CA ALA A 4 24.28 -36.22 11.02
C ALA A 4 24.65 -34.73 10.88
N ILE A 5 24.48 -34.13 9.70
CA ILE A 5 24.85 -32.73 9.44
C ILE A 5 23.70 -31.74 9.65
N ARG A 6 22.45 -32.18 9.87
CA ARG A 6 21.29 -31.27 9.96
C ARG A 6 21.43 -30.29 11.12
N ASN A 7 21.88 -30.77 12.27
CA ASN A 7 22.11 -29.94 13.46
C ASN A 7 23.25 -28.93 13.26
N VAL A 8 24.28 -29.30 12.49
CA VAL A 8 25.41 -28.42 12.17
C VAL A 8 24.95 -27.31 11.22
N ILE A 9 24.15 -27.65 10.20
CA ILE A 9 23.59 -26.67 9.26
C ILE A 9 22.69 -25.68 10.02
N LEU A 10 21.77 -26.18 10.85
CA LEU A 10 20.88 -25.32 11.64
C LEU A 10 21.68 -24.36 12.52
N GLU A 11 22.71 -24.86 13.20
CA GLU A 11 23.57 -24.05 14.06
C GLU A 11 24.33 -22.97 13.28
N GLN A 12 24.88 -23.31 12.12
CA GLN A 12 25.56 -22.32 11.26
C GLN A 12 24.60 -21.25 10.74
N VAL A 13 23.35 -21.63 10.41
CA VAL A 13 22.32 -20.68 9.98
C VAL A 13 21.94 -19.75 11.14
N LEU A 14 21.61 -20.28 12.31
CA LEU A 14 21.26 -19.50 13.50
C LEU A 14 22.40 -18.57 13.92
N ASN A 15 23.64 -19.08 13.97
CA ASN A 15 24.80 -18.26 14.33
C ASN A 15 25.00 -17.10 13.36
N ARG A 16 24.80 -17.30 12.05
CA ARG A 16 24.89 -16.21 11.06
C ARG A 16 23.76 -15.20 11.20
N VAL A 17 22.55 -15.64 11.54
CA VAL A 17 21.43 -14.74 11.82
C VAL A 17 21.70 -13.88 13.06
N ILE A 18 22.28 -14.46 14.11
CA ILE A 18 22.53 -13.77 15.38
C ILE A 18 23.75 -12.84 15.30
N THR A 19 24.86 -13.30 14.70
CA THR A 19 26.14 -12.57 14.72
C THR A 19 26.22 -11.45 13.69
N LYS A 20 25.48 -11.54 12.58
CA LYS A 20 25.54 -10.56 11.49
C LYS A 20 24.45 -9.49 11.60
N ALA A 21 24.46 -8.71 12.68
CA ALA A 21 23.45 -7.68 12.92
C ALA A 21 23.43 -6.54 11.86
N THR A 22 24.53 -6.31 11.14
CA THR A 22 24.68 -5.18 10.20
C THR A 22 24.51 -5.54 8.72
N SER A 23 24.59 -6.82 8.34
CA SER A 23 24.42 -7.26 6.95
C SER A 23 23.03 -7.89 6.73
N PRO A 24 22.41 -7.79 5.55
CA PRO A 24 21.10 -8.39 5.29
C PRO A 24 21.09 -9.90 5.55
N THR A 25 20.30 -10.35 6.52
CA THR A 25 20.18 -11.77 6.92
C THR A 25 18.94 -12.46 6.34
N SER A 26 18.17 -11.78 5.49
CA SER A 26 16.89 -12.29 4.94
C SER A 26 17.01 -13.67 4.30
N HIS A 27 18.00 -13.87 3.44
CA HIS A 27 18.24 -15.17 2.77
C HIS A 27 18.56 -16.32 3.75
N PHE A 28 19.18 -16.04 4.90
CA PHE A 28 19.40 -17.05 5.94
C PHE A 28 18.11 -17.35 6.71
N ILE A 29 17.24 -16.36 6.88
CA ILE A 29 15.91 -16.54 7.48
C ILE A 29 15.02 -17.36 6.54
N ASP A 30 15.08 -17.11 5.22
CA ASP A 30 14.35 -17.89 4.22
C ASP A 30 14.79 -19.36 4.26
N LEU A 31 16.11 -19.61 4.28
CA LEU A 31 16.65 -20.96 4.44
C LEU A 31 16.22 -21.61 5.77
N LEU A 32 16.22 -20.86 6.88
CA LEU A 32 15.73 -21.35 8.16
C LEU A 32 14.25 -21.71 8.09
N SER A 33 13.44 -20.87 7.45
CA SER A 33 12.02 -21.13 7.23
C SER A 33 11.84 -22.42 6.45
N ASP A 34 12.53 -22.61 5.34
CA ASP A 34 12.45 -23.83 4.53
C ASP A 34 12.83 -25.09 5.33
N ILE A 35 13.89 -25.01 6.15
CA ILE A 35 14.31 -26.11 7.03
C ILE A 35 13.22 -26.45 8.07
N VAL A 36 12.63 -25.42 8.69
CA VAL A 36 11.59 -25.58 9.72
C VAL A 36 10.30 -26.13 9.13
N TYR A 37 9.87 -25.64 7.98
CA TYR A 37 8.66 -26.13 7.29
C TYR A 37 8.85 -27.56 6.76
N ALA A 38 10.04 -27.92 6.27
CA ALA A 38 10.28 -29.27 5.76
C ALA A 38 10.26 -30.34 6.86
N THR A 39 10.82 -30.08 8.04
CA THR A 39 10.96 -31.10 9.10
C THR A 39 10.83 -30.56 10.53
N PRO A 40 9.64 -30.07 10.95
CA PRO A 40 9.48 -29.41 12.24
C PRO A 40 9.64 -30.36 13.44
N LEU A 41 9.32 -31.65 13.27
CA LEU A 41 9.45 -32.66 14.34
C LEU A 41 10.92 -32.99 14.68
N ILE A 42 11.81 -32.98 13.68
CA ILE A 42 13.23 -33.31 13.86
C ILE A 42 13.95 -32.19 14.62
N LEU A 43 13.49 -30.95 14.45
CA LEU A 43 14.03 -29.77 15.12
C LEU A 43 13.67 -29.68 16.60
N GLN A 44 12.74 -30.51 17.09
CA GLN A 44 12.45 -30.61 18.52
C GLN A 44 13.69 -31.00 19.33
N ASN A 45 14.53 -31.87 18.77
CA ASN A 45 15.78 -32.31 19.41
C ASN A 45 16.82 -31.17 19.53
N SER A 46 16.62 -30.08 18.79
CA SER A 46 17.46 -28.87 18.81
C SER A 46 16.81 -27.71 19.56
N ALA A 47 15.76 -27.96 20.35
CA ALA A 47 15.03 -26.95 21.11
C ALA A 47 15.93 -26.13 22.04
N SER A 48 16.93 -26.74 22.69
CA SER A 48 17.86 -26.03 23.59
C SER A 48 18.68 -24.95 22.87
N LYS A 49 19.09 -25.22 21.62
CA LYS A 49 19.84 -24.25 20.79
C LYS A 49 18.96 -23.10 20.32
N LEU A 50 17.70 -23.38 20.00
CA LEU A 50 16.71 -22.36 19.66
C LEU A 50 16.38 -21.47 20.85
N THR A 51 16.21 -22.07 22.04
CA THR A 51 16.02 -21.35 23.29
C THR A 51 17.20 -20.43 23.60
N ALA A 52 18.44 -20.89 23.42
CA ALA A 52 19.63 -20.04 23.58
C ALA A 52 19.67 -18.88 22.56
N ALA A 53 19.18 -19.09 21.34
CA ALA A 53 19.08 -18.00 20.35
C ALA A 53 18.09 -16.90 20.78
N PHE A 54 17.04 -17.23 21.54
CA PHE A 54 16.08 -16.23 22.03
C PHE A 54 16.67 -15.27 23.06
N ASP A 55 17.69 -15.66 23.81
CA ASP A 55 18.37 -14.76 24.74
C ASP A 55 19.07 -13.60 24.03
N HIS A 56 19.43 -13.78 22.75
CA HIS A 56 20.05 -12.75 21.92
C HIS A 56 19.03 -11.89 21.14
N LEU A 57 17.74 -12.21 21.21
CA LEU A 57 16.68 -11.58 20.40
C LEU A 57 16.60 -10.06 20.62
N PHE A 58 16.91 -9.58 21.83
CA PHE A 58 16.90 -8.14 22.16
C PHE A 58 17.97 -7.33 21.41
N GLN A 59 19.05 -7.98 20.97
CA GLN A 59 20.19 -7.34 20.31
C GLN A 59 20.03 -7.32 18.78
N LEU A 60 19.03 -8.03 18.25
CA LEU A 60 18.80 -8.15 16.82
C LEU A 60 17.94 -7.01 16.28
N PRO A 61 18.16 -6.59 15.03
CA PRO A 61 17.26 -5.66 14.35
C PRO A 61 15.82 -6.19 14.30
N PHE A 62 14.84 -5.29 14.41
CA PHE A 62 13.41 -5.62 14.37
C PHE A 62 13.02 -6.54 13.20
N CYS A 63 13.50 -6.26 11.99
CA CYS A 63 13.22 -7.07 10.80
C CYS A 63 13.73 -8.51 10.93
N THR A 64 14.92 -8.70 11.52
CA THR A 64 15.52 -10.01 11.76
C THR A 64 14.72 -10.80 12.79
N VAL A 65 14.30 -10.15 13.87
CA VAL A 65 13.45 -10.78 14.90
C VAL A 65 12.13 -11.22 14.30
N LEU A 66 11.44 -10.35 13.56
CA LEU A 66 10.17 -10.68 12.94
C LEU A 66 10.30 -11.85 11.94
N GLY A 67 11.34 -11.85 11.13
CA GLY A 67 11.64 -12.95 10.21
C GLY A 67 11.92 -14.27 10.95
N LEU A 68 12.71 -14.23 12.02
CA LEU A 68 13.01 -15.39 12.86
C LEU A 68 11.73 -15.96 13.50
N LEU A 69 10.87 -15.11 14.07
CA LEU A 69 9.62 -15.54 14.68
C LEU A 69 8.64 -16.14 13.67
N LYS A 70 8.58 -15.58 12.44
CA LYS A 70 7.78 -16.14 11.34
C LYS A 70 8.32 -17.51 10.89
N ALA A 71 9.64 -17.65 10.74
CA ALA A 71 10.28 -18.90 10.34
C ALA A 71 10.08 -20.02 11.39
N LEU A 72 10.14 -19.67 12.69
CA LEU A 72 9.99 -20.62 13.80
C LEU A 72 8.52 -20.91 14.18
N GLN A 73 7.56 -20.30 13.49
CA GLN A 73 6.14 -20.44 13.79
C GLN A 73 5.65 -21.90 13.86
N PRO A 74 6.06 -22.83 12.97
CA PRO A 74 5.66 -24.23 13.09
C PRO A 74 6.11 -24.88 14.40
N LEU A 75 7.27 -24.50 14.95
CA LEU A 75 7.80 -25.07 16.18
C LEU A 75 7.03 -24.63 17.43
N PHE A 76 6.57 -23.37 17.46
CA PHE A 76 5.77 -22.86 18.58
C PHE A 76 4.46 -23.63 18.78
N LYS A 77 3.90 -24.19 17.70
CA LYS A 77 2.66 -24.99 17.76
C LYS A 77 2.88 -26.39 18.35
N ILE A 78 4.10 -26.93 18.23
CA ILE A 78 4.39 -28.33 18.56
C ILE A 78 5.12 -28.46 19.90
N ASN A 79 6.01 -27.52 20.22
CA ASN A 79 6.83 -27.58 21.43
C ASN A 79 6.44 -26.49 22.45
N ILE A 80 5.73 -26.91 23.50
CA ILE A 80 5.28 -26.05 24.60
C ILE A 80 6.45 -25.37 25.32
N SER A 81 7.56 -26.09 25.55
CA SER A 81 8.72 -25.51 26.27
C SER A 81 9.38 -24.36 25.50
N VAL A 82 9.52 -24.50 24.17
CA VAL A 82 10.06 -23.46 23.29
C VAL A 82 9.10 -22.26 23.24
N ARG A 83 7.79 -22.54 23.20
CA ARG A 83 6.74 -21.51 23.25
C ARG A 83 6.79 -20.72 24.57
N ASP A 84 6.84 -21.39 25.71
CA ASP A 84 6.85 -20.74 27.02
C ASP A 84 8.14 -19.94 27.22
N CYS A 85 9.27 -20.43 26.72
CA CYS A 85 10.53 -19.69 26.68
C CYS A 85 10.41 -18.38 25.88
N ILE A 86 9.90 -18.43 24.63
CA ILE A 86 9.77 -17.22 23.83
C ILE A 86 8.79 -16.23 24.47
N ILE A 87 7.71 -16.69 25.10
CA ILE A 87 6.77 -15.81 25.83
C ILE A 87 7.49 -15.07 26.96
N LEU A 88 8.30 -15.77 27.76
CA LEU A 88 9.08 -15.16 28.84
C LEU A 88 10.07 -14.13 28.30
N VAL A 89 10.77 -14.44 27.20
CA VAL A 89 11.70 -13.52 26.53
C VAL A 89 10.97 -12.28 26.02
N LEU A 90 9.84 -12.44 25.32
CA LEU A 90 9.03 -11.32 24.82
C LEU A 90 8.45 -10.48 25.97
N ARG A 91 8.03 -11.12 27.07
CA ARG A 91 7.56 -10.41 28.26
C ARG A 91 8.66 -9.54 28.86
N LYS A 92 9.89 -10.06 28.99
CA LYS A 92 11.05 -9.28 29.40
C LYS A 92 11.35 -8.15 28.40
N ALA A 93 11.19 -8.40 27.10
CA ALA A 93 11.46 -7.43 26.04
C ALA A 93 10.57 -6.20 26.12
N MET A 94 9.31 -6.36 26.56
CA MET A 94 8.36 -5.25 26.78
C MET A 94 8.83 -4.22 27.82
N PHE A 95 9.74 -4.59 28.72
CA PHE A 95 10.30 -3.71 29.75
C PHE A 95 11.72 -3.22 29.42
N CYS A 96 12.26 -3.58 28.26
CA CYS A 96 13.57 -3.11 27.85
C CYS A 96 13.53 -1.59 27.62
N SER A 97 14.63 -0.91 27.96
CA SER A 97 14.78 0.53 27.73
C SER A 97 14.79 0.85 26.22
N GLN A 98 15.33 -0.05 25.41
CA GLN A 98 15.44 0.11 23.96
C GLN A 98 14.06 -0.02 23.28
N ILE A 99 13.74 0.93 22.39
CA ILE A 99 12.48 0.93 21.64
C ILE A 99 12.38 -0.25 20.68
N GLU A 100 13.47 -0.62 20.01
CA GLU A 100 13.51 -1.73 19.04
C GLU A 100 13.24 -3.09 19.70
N ALA A 101 13.74 -3.32 20.91
CA ALA A 101 13.42 -4.51 21.69
C ALA A 101 11.93 -4.58 22.04
N ARG A 102 11.30 -3.45 22.38
CA ARG A 102 9.85 -3.38 22.65
C ARG A 102 9.01 -3.55 21.38
N LYS A 103 9.43 -2.99 20.24
CA LYS A 103 8.80 -3.24 18.94
C LYS A 103 8.81 -4.72 18.59
N SER A 104 9.97 -5.36 18.74
CA SER A 104 10.15 -6.80 18.58
C SER A 104 9.23 -7.61 19.51
N ALA A 105 9.09 -7.18 20.76
CA ALA A 105 8.22 -7.79 21.74
C ALA A 105 6.73 -7.76 21.31
N VAL A 106 6.25 -6.57 20.93
CA VAL A 106 4.87 -6.36 20.47
C VAL A 106 4.59 -7.15 19.19
N ALA A 107 5.49 -7.08 18.20
CA ALA A 107 5.34 -7.87 16.97
C ALA A 107 5.33 -9.38 17.23
N GLY A 108 6.15 -9.86 18.17
CA GLY A 108 6.16 -11.26 18.59
C GLY A 108 4.85 -11.68 19.24
N PHE A 109 4.34 -10.91 20.20
CA PHE A 109 3.05 -11.19 20.83
C PHE A 109 1.88 -11.15 19.83
N LEU A 110 1.87 -10.18 18.91
CA LEU A 110 0.88 -10.12 17.84
C LEU A 110 0.96 -11.36 16.93
N LEU A 111 2.17 -11.81 16.58
CA LEU A 111 2.35 -13.03 15.78
C LEU A 111 1.86 -14.28 16.51
N LEU A 112 2.08 -14.37 17.83
CA LEU A 112 1.53 -15.45 18.65
C LEU A 112 -0.01 -15.43 18.61
N LEU A 113 -0.64 -14.28 18.92
CA LEU A 113 -2.10 -14.15 18.90
C LEU A 113 -2.74 -14.47 17.53
N LYS A 114 -2.06 -14.16 16.42
CA LYS A 114 -2.50 -14.51 15.05
C LYS A 114 -2.59 -16.01 14.79
N ASN A 115 -1.82 -16.83 15.53
CA ASN A 115 -1.58 -18.22 15.18
C ASN A 115 -2.04 -19.23 16.24
N PHE A 116 -2.18 -18.80 17.49
CA PHE A 116 -2.79 -19.56 18.57
C PHE A 116 -4.27 -19.20 18.64
N LYS A 117 -5.11 -19.98 17.94
CA LYS A 117 -6.56 -19.79 18.02
C LYS A 117 -7.05 -20.27 19.39
N VAL A 118 -7.89 -19.46 20.02
CA VAL A 118 -8.78 -19.98 21.05
C VAL A 118 -9.79 -20.83 20.28
N LEU A 119 -9.80 -22.14 20.53
CA LEU A 119 -10.81 -23.02 19.97
C LEU A 119 -12.04 -22.83 20.84
N GLY A 120 -13.21 -22.58 20.26
CA GLY A 120 -14.44 -22.28 21.01
C GLY A 120 -14.62 -23.26 22.16
N SER A 121 -14.66 -22.74 23.38
CA SER A 121 -15.16 -23.47 24.52
C SER A 121 -16.67 -23.62 24.33
N LEU A 122 -17.19 -24.84 24.43
CA LEU A 122 -18.61 -25.01 24.70
C LEU A 122 -18.95 -24.27 26.00
N SER A 123 -20.02 -23.46 25.97
CA SER A 123 -20.67 -22.72 27.06
C SER A 123 -19.97 -22.76 28.43
N SER A 124 -19.40 -21.62 28.82
CA SER A 124 -18.76 -21.37 30.11
C SER A 124 -19.78 -21.28 31.26
N SER A 125 -20.15 -22.41 31.86
CA SER A 125 -20.84 -22.43 33.17
C SER A 125 -20.01 -23.03 34.31
N GLN A 126 -18.72 -23.33 34.09
CA GLN A 126 -17.85 -23.92 35.13
C GLN A 126 -16.47 -23.27 35.28
N CYS A 127 -16.25 -22.05 34.79
CA CYS A 127 -14.98 -21.36 35.00
C CYS A 127 -14.99 -20.56 36.32
N SER A 128 -14.79 -21.24 37.45
CA SER A 128 -14.68 -20.57 38.77
C SER A 128 -13.50 -21.07 39.62
N GLN A 129 -12.50 -21.74 39.01
CA GLN A 129 -11.31 -22.20 39.73
C GLN A 129 -10.07 -22.13 38.82
N ALA A 130 -9.61 -20.93 38.48
CA ALA A 130 -8.25 -20.72 37.99
C ALA A 130 -7.35 -20.40 39.20
N ILE A 131 -6.91 -21.43 39.92
CA ILE A 131 -5.83 -21.33 40.92
C ILE A 131 -4.77 -22.38 40.59
N GLY A 132 -3.52 -21.96 40.67
CA GLY A 132 -2.36 -22.63 40.09
C GLY A 132 -2.20 -24.11 40.43
N ALA A 133 -1.70 -24.86 39.45
CA ALA A 133 -1.22 -26.22 39.64
C ALA A 133 0.17 -26.36 38.98
N SER A 134 1.22 -26.30 39.80
CA SER A 134 2.61 -26.64 39.41
C SER A 134 2.84 -28.14 39.29
N GLN A 135 1.78 -28.96 39.19
CA GLN A 135 1.87 -30.39 38.95
C GLN A 135 0.72 -30.81 38.04
N VAL A 136 0.95 -30.80 36.72
CA VAL A 136 0.10 -31.55 35.79
C VAL A 136 0.95 -32.71 35.27
N LEU A 137 0.66 -33.87 35.84
CA LEU A 137 1.09 -35.17 35.39
C LEU A 137 0.75 -35.37 33.91
N VAL A 138 1.63 -36.14 33.26
CA VAL A 138 1.51 -36.65 31.90
C VAL A 138 0.15 -37.31 31.70
N ASP A 139 -0.78 -36.62 31.06
CA ASP A 139 -2.00 -37.24 30.54
C ASP A 139 -1.98 -37.19 29.00
N VAL A 140 -2.09 -38.38 28.42
CA VAL A 140 -1.72 -38.73 27.03
C VAL A 140 -2.86 -38.40 26.05
N HIS A 141 -3.87 -37.64 26.47
CA HIS A 141 -4.99 -37.22 25.63
C HIS A 141 -5.02 -35.70 25.49
N THR A 142 -4.29 -35.21 24.49
CA THR A 142 -4.32 -33.86 23.90
C THR A 142 -5.70 -33.50 23.35
N ARG A 143 -6.72 -33.38 24.22
CA ARG A 143 -7.81 -32.44 23.95
C ARG A 143 -7.25 -31.06 24.26
N TYR A 144 -6.98 -30.28 23.22
CA TYR A 144 -6.62 -28.86 23.30
C TYR A 144 -7.43 -28.19 24.42
N ASN A 145 -6.77 -27.80 25.52
CA ASN A 145 -7.43 -27.14 26.62
C ASN A 145 -7.81 -25.72 26.19
N SER A 146 -8.98 -25.59 25.58
CA SER A 146 -9.55 -24.36 25.04
C SER A 146 -9.50 -23.22 26.07
N ALA A 147 -9.91 -23.50 27.31
CA ALA A 147 -9.88 -22.54 28.42
C ALA A 147 -8.46 -22.07 28.77
N ALA A 148 -7.45 -22.94 28.69
CA ALA A 148 -6.07 -22.55 28.90
C ALA A 148 -5.54 -21.65 27.76
N ASN A 149 -5.94 -21.92 26.52
CA ASN A 149 -5.58 -21.07 25.36
C ASN A 149 -6.27 -19.71 25.41
N GLU A 150 -7.51 -19.65 25.90
CA GLU A 150 -8.26 -18.41 26.12
C GLU A 150 -7.58 -17.54 27.17
N ALA A 151 -7.37 -18.08 28.37
CA ALA A 151 -6.68 -17.38 29.47
C ALA A 151 -5.29 -16.90 29.03
N PHE A 152 -4.57 -17.71 28.26
CA PHE A 152 -3.29 -17.35 27.67
C PHE A 152 -3.38 -16.17 26.70
N CYS A 153 -4.34 -16.18 25.78
CA CYS A 153 -4.52 -15.06 24.84
C CYS A 153 -4.91 -13.77 25.58
N LEU A 154 -5.75 -13.85 26.60
CA LEU A 154 -6.12 -12.72 27.45
C LEU A 154 -4.93 -12.19 28.26
N GLU A 155 -4.04 -13.06 28.76
CA GLU A 155 -2.80 -12.65 29.43
C GLU A 155 -1.87 -11.87 28.49
N ILE A 156 -1.72 -12.34 27.24
CA ILE A 156 -0.96 -11.61 26.22
C ILE A 156 -1.62 -10.26 25.92
N LEU A 157 -2.95 -10.20 25.74
CA LEU A 157 -3.65 -8.93 25.54
C LEU A 157 -3.46 -7.98 26.73
N GLY A 158 -3.47 -8.50 27.96
CA GLY A 158 -3.13 -7.74 29.18
C GLY A 158 -1.71 -7.16 29.14
N CYS A 159 -0.74 -7.93 28.64
CA CYS A 159 0.63 -7.45 28.43
C CYS A 159 0.68 -6.37 27.33
N LEU A 160 -0.03 -6.57 26.22
CA LEU A 160 -0.09 -5.64 25.10
C LEU A 160 -0.79 -4.32 25.48
N ARG A 161 -1.78 -4.32 26.37
CA ARG A 161 -2.42 -3.08 26.86
C ARG A 161 -1.42 -2.08 27.46
N ARG A 162 -0.32 -2.56 28.06
CA ARG A 162 0.74 -1.67 28.58
C ARG A 162 1.47 -0.90 27.48
N SER A 163 1.52 -1.44 26.26
CA SER A 163 2.13 -0.76 25.12
C SER A 163 1.37 0.50 24.68
N LEU A 164 0.06 0.61 25.00
CA LEU A 164 -0.74 1.84 24.79
C LEU A 164 -0.28 3.03 25.62
N SER A 165 0.59 2.80 26.62
CA SER A 165 1.21 3.87 27.41
C SER A 165 2.64 4.20 26.95
N GLN A 166 3.18 3.48 25.96
CA GLN A 166 4.55 3.64 25.46
C GLN A 166 4.62 4.65 24.29
N GLN A 167 5.73 4.68 23.55
CA GLN A 167 5.96 5.61 22.43
C GLN A 167 5.04 5.34 21.23
N GLU A 168 4.87 6.34 20.36
CA GLU A 168 3.99 6.33 19.20
C GLU A 168 4.25 5.15 18.25
N ASP A 169 5.50 4.89 17.87
CA ASP A 169 5.86 3.74 17.03
C ASP A 169 5.29 2.40 17.54
N ILE A 170 5.28 2.20 18.87
CA ILE A 170 4.82 0.95 19.48
C ILE A 170 3.29 0.89 19.45
N ARG A 171 2.62 2.02 19.74
CA ARG A 171 1.15 2.12 19.65
C ARG A 171 0.69 1.89 18.21
N ARG A 172 1.37 2.48 17.24
CA ARG A 172 1.10 2.29 15.81
C ARG A 172 1.20 0.81 15.42
N LEU A 173 2.29 0.14 15.80
CA LEU A 173 2.48 -1.29 15.56
C LEU A 173 1.36 -2.14 16.19
N LEU A 174 0.90 -1.77 17.38
CA LEU A 174 -0.21 -2.43 18.06
C LEU A 174 -1.53 -2.26 17.29
N TYR A 175 -1.84 -1.03 16.86
CA TYR A 175 -3.07 -0.71 16.13
C TYR A 175 -3.16 -1.43 14.78
N GLU A 176 -2.06 -1.47 14.02
CA GLU A 176 -1.96 -2.24 12.78
C GLU A 176 -2.08 -3.76 13.05
N GLY A 177 -1.48 -4.23 14.15
CA GLY A 177 -1.48 -5.63 14.55
C GLY A 177 -2.83 -6.18 15.02
N PHE A 178 -3.62 -5.39 15.74
CA PHE A 178 -4.89 -5.84 16.31
C PHE A 178 -5.89 -6.29 15.25
N TYR A 179 -5.98 -5.55 14.14
CA TYR A 179 -6.87 -5.91 13.04
C TYR A 179 -6.51 -7.26 12.42
N ASP A 180 -5.21 -7.52 12.21
CA ASP A 180 -4.74 -8.80 11.68
C ASP A 180 -4.97 -9.97 12.66
N VAL A 181 -4.85 -9.72 13.97
CA VAL A 181 -5.17 -10.71 15.01
C VAL A 181 -6.64 -11.06 14.96
N LEU A 182 -7.51 -10.05 14.96
CA LEU A 182 -8.96 -10.20 14.93
C LEU A 182 -9.44 -10.98 13.70
N LYS A 183 -8.87 -10.74 12.51
CA LYS A 183 -9.15 -11.53 11.30
C LYS A 183 -8.87 -13.03 11.44
N ARG A 184 -7.86 -13.40 12.23
CA ARG A 184 -7.42 -14.81 12.37
C ARG A 184 -8.00 -15.48 13.62
N ASN A 185 -8.29 -14.71 14.66
CA ASN A 185 -8.76 -15.18 15.96
C ASN A 185 -9.96 -14.31 16.41
N SER A 186 -11.15 -14.67 15.92
CA SER A 186 -12.39 -13.92 16.14
C SER A 186 -12.83 -13.85 17.60
N GLN A 187 -12.41 -14.80 18.44
CA GLN A 187 -12.76 -14.81 19.87
C GLN A 187 -12.09 -13.69 20.65
N LEU A 188 -11.02 -13.09 20.11
CA LEU A 188 -10.36 -11.93 20.71
C LEU A 188 -11.01 -10.60 20.30
N ALA A 189 -12.07 -10.64 19.49
CA ALA A 189 -12.61 -9.44 18.90
C ALA A 189 -13.26 -8.51 19.95
N SER A 190 -13.96 -9.06 20.95
CA SER A 190 -14.50 -8.28 22.09
C SER A 190 -13.40 -7.61 22.93
N PRO A 191 -12.40 -8.34 23.49
CA PRO A 191 -11.37 -7.71 24.32
C PRO A 191 -10.46 -6.74 23.54
N ILE A 192 -10.25 -6.95 22.23
CA ILE A 192 -9.56 -5.98 21.36
C ILE A 192 -10.41 -4.71 21.20
N MET A 193 -11.70 -4.84 20.90
CA MET A 193 -12.59 -3.69 20.70
C MET A 193 -12.74 -2.86 21.98
N GLN A 194 -12.94 -3.50 23.13
CA GLN A 194 -12.96 -2.82 24.44
C GLN A 194 -11.65 -2.07 24.71
N THR A 195 -10.50 -2.65 24.35
CA THR A 195 -9.19 -2.00 24.49
C THR A 195 -9.11 -0.74 23.63
N LEU A 196 -9.49 -0.83 22.35
CA LEU A 196 -9.51 0.31 21.44
C LEU A 196 -10.49 1.40 21.88
N MET A 197 -11.69 1.02 22.31
CA MET A 197 -12.71 1.93 22.84
C MET A 197 -12.20 2.68 24.08
N SER A 198 -11.62 1.96 25.03
CA SER A 198 -11.06 2.56 26.25
C SER A 198 -9.99 3.59 25.93
N GLN A 199 -9.19 3.35 24.88
CA GLN A 199 -8.20 4.29 24.42
C GLN A 199 -8.84 5.50 23.71
N LEU A 200 -9.85 5.29 22.86
CA LEU A 200 -10.57 6.38 22.18
C LEU A 200 -11.25 7.33 23.18
N LYS A 201 -11.90 6.82 24.23
CA LYS A 201 -12.55 7.62 25.28
C LYS A 201 -11.60 8.61 25.96
N ARG A 202 -10.28 8.36 25.97
CA ARG A 202 -9.29 9.28 26.55
C ARG A 202 -9.07 10.54 25.73
N TYR A 203 -9.35 10.46 24.42
CA TYR A 203 -9.12 11.52 23.44
C TYR A 203 -10.43 12.08 22.86
N TYR A 204 -11.57 11.43 23.06
CA TYR A 204 -12.88 11.92 22.66
C TYR A 204 -13.43 12.98 23.63
N GLU A 205 -14.08 14.00 23.09
CA GLU A 205 -14.86 14.95 23.88
C GLU A 205 -16.35 14.54 23.90
N PRO A 206 -16.91 14.14 25.07
CA PRO A 206 -18.30 13.71 25.16
C PRO A 206 -19.33 14.84 24.99
N GLU A 207 -18.94 16.10 25.20
CA GLU A 207 -19.86 17.23 25.06
C GLU A 207 -20.26 17.41 23.57
N PRO A 208 -21.56 17.34 23.23
CA PRO A 208 -22.03 17.16 21.85
C PRO A 208 -21.80 18.35 20.93
N ASP A 209 -21.71 19.56 21.49
CA ASP A 209 -21.54 20.81 20.73
C ASP A 209 -20.13 21.40 20.89
N LEU A 210 -19.24 20.75 21.64
CA LEU A 210 -17.86 21.22 21.77
C LEU A 210 -17.04 20.84 20.53
N LEU A 211 -16.40 21.86 19.94
CA LEU A 211 -15.46 21.74 18.83
C LEU A 211 -14.05 22.09 19.35
N PRO A 212 -13.00 21.35 18.96
CA PRO A 212 -13.00 20.15 18.13
C PRO A 212 -13.46 18.89 18.90
N PRO A 213 -13.96 17.84 18.20
CA PRO A 213 -14.46 16.62 18.85
C PRO A 213 -13.39 15.73 19.50
N LEU A 214 -12.11 16.03 19.24
CA LEU A 214 -10.96 15.23 19.65
C LEU A 214 -9.92 16.11 20.35
N LYS A 215 -9.42 15.62 21.49
CA LYS A 215 -8.42 16.27 22.36
C LYS A 215 -7.01 16.12 21.79
N LEU A 216 -6.70 16.88 20.73
CA LEU A 216 -5.39 16.85 20.05
C LEU A 216 -4.23 17.20 21.00
N GLU A 217 -4.46 18.07 21.99
CA GLU A 217 -3.48 18.43 23.02
C GLU A 217 -2.88 17.22 23.76
N ARG A 218 -3.67 16.17 23.98
CA ARG A 218 -3.22 14.94 24.65
C ARG A 218 -2.38 14.04 23.77
N CYS A 219 -2.35 14.27 22.46
CA CYS A 219 -1.60 13.46 21.52
C CYS A 219 -0.12 13.84 21.44
N ILE A 220 0.24 15.05 21.89
CA ILE A 220 1.59 15.60 21.77
C ILE A 220 2.18 15.88 23.15
N THR A 221 3.44 15.51 23.36
CA THR A 221 4.21 15.94 24.52
C THR A 221 5.36 16.84 24.09
N ALA A 222 5.49 18.00 24.71
CA ALA A 222 6.64 18.88 24.55
C ALA A 222 7.70 18.51 25.60
N GLN A 223 8.84 17.97 25.16
CA GLN A 223 10.01 17.73 26.00
C GLN A 223 11.12 18.70 25.59
N LYS A 224 11.31 19.77 26.38
CA LYS A 224 12.23 20.88 26.08
C LYS A 224 11.90 21.52 24.71
N GLU A 225 12.80 21.39 23.74
CA GLU A 225 12.65 21.91 22.37
C GLU A 225 12.13 20.86 21.37
N HIS A 226 11.97 19.60 21.79
CA HIS A 226 11.49 18.54 20.93
C HIS A 226 10.01 18.26 21.17
N ILE A 227 9.26 18.26 20.08
CA ILE A 227 7.86 17.88 20.05
C ILE A 227 7.77 16.44 19.64
N ILE A 228 7.22 15.63 20.53
CA ILE A 228 7.11 14.19 20.34
C ILE A 228 5.61 13.87 20.23
N LEU A 229 5.24 13.30 19.09
CA LEU A 229 3.94 12.68 18.94
C LEU A 229 3.90 11.44 19.84
N GLN A 230 2.94 11.39 20.75
CA GLN A 230 2.76 10.29 21.69
C GLN A 230 1.64 9.35 21.25
N GLU A 231 0.51 9.89 20.80
CA GLU A 231 -0.65 9.12 20.35
C GLU A 231 -0.88 9.32 18.85
N PRO A 232 -0.72 8.26 18.02
CA PRO A 232 -1.09 8.32 16.61
C PRO A 232 -2.60 8.16 16.46
N LEU A 233 -3.36 9.21 16.82
CA LEU A 233 -4.83 9.17 16.94
C LEU A 233 -5.53 8.70 15.64
N ALA A 234 -5.01 9.10 14.49
CA ALA A 234 -5.53 8.64 13.21
C ALA A 234 -5.36 7.12 13.01
N HIS A 235 -4.26 6.51 13.47
CA HIS A 235 -4.07 5.06 13.41
C HIS A 235 -4.98 4.32 14.40
N LEU A 236 -5.28 4.91 15.57
CA LEU A 236 -6.27 4.39 16.49
C LEU A 236 -7.65 4.32 15.82
N LEU A 237 -8.11 5.43 15.23
CA LEU A 237 -9.37 5.48 14.50
C LEU A 237 -9.38 4.51 13.32
N SER A 238 -8.27 4.38 12.59
CA SER A 238 -8.14 3.44 11.47
C SER A 238 -8.29 1.99 11.96
N SER A 239 -7.64 1.63 13.07
CA SER A 239 -7.77 0.29 13.67
C SER A 239 -9.21 0.01 14.10
N ILE A 240 -9.87 0.98 14.75
CA ILE A 240 -11.28 0.89 15.15
C ILE A 240 -12.18 0.69 13.92
N HIS A 241 -12.05 1.55 12.92
CA HIS A 241 -12.83 1.47 11.68
C HIS A 241 -12.66 0.11 11.00
N ASN A 242 -11.42 -0.36 10.86
CA ASN A 242 -11.13 -1.65 10.23
C ASN A 242 -11.74 -2.82 11.02
N CYS A 243 -11.64 -2.80 12.35
CA CYS A 243 -12.27 -3.81 13.19
C CYS A 243 -13.80 -3.80 13.06
N LEU A 244 -14.44 -2.62 13.09
CA LEU A 244 -15.89 -2.49 12.88
C LEU A 244 -16.34 -2.96 11.50
N SER A 245 -15.58 -2.62 10.46
CA SER A 245 -15.86 -3.04 9.08
C SER A 245 -15.81 -4.57 8.95
N TRP A 246 -14.83 -5.22 9.58
CA TRP A 246 -14.76 -6.68 9.63
C TRP A 246 -15.96 -7.31 10.33
N TYR A 247 -16.44 -6.74 11.43
CA TYR A 247 -17.64 -7.24 12.11
C TYR A 247 -18.87 -7.16 11.20
N LYS A 248 -19.07 -6.02 10.53
CA LYS A 248 -20.20 -5.83 9.59
C LYS A 248 -20.14 -6.84 8.45
N GLN A 249 -18.96 -7.03 7.85
CA GLN A 249 -18.75 -8.01 6.78
C GLN A 249 -18.95 -9.46 7.25
N ARG A 250 -18.51 -9.80 8.46
CA ARG A 250 -18.68 -11.14 9.02
C ARG A 250 -20.16 -11.42 9.35
N SER A 251 -20.83 -10.47 9.97
CA SER A 251 -22.25 -10.56 10.33
C SER A 251 -23.12 -10.75 9.08
N SER A 252 -22.86 -10.02 7.99
CA SER A 252 -23.58 -10.20 6.73
C SER A 252 -23.39 -11.60 6.14
N VAL A 253 -22.16 -12.13 6.15
CA VAL A 253 -21.86 -13.49 5.65
C VAL A 253 -22.52 -14.58 6.51
N LEU A 254 -22.59 -14.38 7.82
CA LEU A 254 -23.26 -15.34 8.73
C LEU A 254 -24.77 -15.29 8.56
N GLN A 255 -25.35 -14.09 8.39
CA GLN A 255 -26.77 -13.92 8.11
C GLN A 255 -27.18 -14.57 6.78
N GLU A 256 -26.39 -14.40 5.72
CA GLU A 256 -26.59 -15.08 4.43
C GLU A 256 -26.55 -16.61 4.57
N ARG A 257 -25.77 -17.13 5.51
CA ARG A 257 -25.64 -18.56 5.81
C ARG A 257 -26.64 -19.08 6.84
N GLY A 258 -27.50 -18.22 7.39
CA GLY A 258 -28.47 -18.58 8.42
C GLY A 258 -27.83 -19.01 9.75
N MET A 259 -26.64 -18.52 10.07
CA MET A 259 -25.92 -18.82 11.32
C MET A 259 -25.87 -17.60 12.24
N GLU A 260 -26.00 -17.83 13.54
CA GLU A 260 -25.77 -16.81 14.58
C GLU A 260 -24.26 -16.69 14.87
N ASP A 261 -23.76 -15.48 15.13
CA ASP A 261 -22.35 -15.32 15.50
C ASP A 261 -22.17 -15.67 16.98
N GLU A 262 -21.60 -16.85 17.26
CA GLU A 262 -21.24 -17.30 18.61
C GLU A 262 -20.26 -16.36 19.35
N ASN A 263 -19.75 -15.31 18.69
CA ASN A 263 -18.84 -14.31 19.27
C ASN A 263 -19.54 -12.97 19.61
N ASP A 264 -20.85 -12.87 19.37
CA ASP A 264 -21.66 -11.67 19.66
C ASP A 264 -22.35 -11.78 21.02
N ASP A 265 -21.55 -11.67 22.08
CA ASP A 265 -22.09 -11.42 23.42
C ASP A 265 -22.70 -10.00 23.50
N ASP A 266 -23.69 -9.79 24.38
CA ASP A 266 -24.38 -8.51 24.57
C ASP A 266 -23.40 -7.34 24.81
N ASP A 267 -22.36 -7.56 25.62
CA ASP A 267 -21.29 -6.59 25.90
C ASP A 267 -20.52 -6.17 24.63
N CYS A 268 -20.36 -7.09 23.68
CA CYS A 268 -19.68 -6.85 22.42
C CYS A 268 -20.55 -5.98 21.50
N MET A 269 -21.85 -6.28 21.45
CA MET A 269 -22.84 -5.48 20.70
C MET A 269 -22.92 -4.05 21.21
N GLU A 270 -23.02 -3.85 22.53
CA GLU A 270 -23.09 -2.53 23.15
C GLU A 270 -21.80 -1.73 22.88
N CYS A 271 -20.64 -2.36 23.06
CA CYS A 271 -19.34 -1.74 22.77
C CYS A 271 -19.25 -1.24 21.32
N ARG A 272 -19.72 -2.03 20.34
CA ARG A 272 -19.71 -1.61 18.92
C ARG A 272 -20.65 -0.44 18.66
N LYS A 273 -21.85 -0.48 19.23
CA LYS A 273 -22.85 0.60 19.08
C LYS A 273 -22.31 1.90 19.64
N GLU A 274 -21.72 1.88 20.83
CA GLU A 274 -21.11 3.07 21.44
C GLU A 274 -20.00 3.66 20.55
N ILE A 275 -19.14 2.82 19.97
CA ILE A 275 -18.09 3.28 19.06
C ILE A 275 -18.68 3.86 17.76
N ASP A 276 -19.67 3.22 17.16
CA ASP A 276 -20.33 3.76 15.96
C ASP A 276 -20.97 5.13 16.26
N GLU A 277 -21.64 5.30 17.41
CA GLU A 277 -22.18 6.60 17.86
C GLU A 277 -21.08 7.66 18.06
N MET A 278 -19.94 7.27 18.63
CA MET A 278 -18.77 8.16 18.77
C MET A 278 -18.21 8.57 17.41
N LEU A 279 -18.06 7.65 16.46
CA LEU A 279 -17.54 7.94 15.11
C LEU A 279 -18.49 8.82 14.30
N GLU A 280 -19.81 8.62 14.43
CA GLU A 280 -20.81 9.51 13.84
C GLU A 280 -20.78 10.90 14.47
N SER A 281 -20.65 10.99 15.80
CA SER A 281 -20.48 12.26 16.52
C SER A 281 -19.23 13.01 16.06
N ILE A 282 -18.10 12.31 15.94
CA ILE A 282 -16.84 12.88 15.41
C ILE A 282 -17.06 13.35 13.97
N THR A 283 -17.67 12.55 13.10
CA THR A 283 -17.96 12.91 11.70
C THR A 283 -18.78 14.20 11.61
N ARG A 284 -19.88 14.28 12.35
CA ARG A 284 -20.78 15.45 12.33
C ARG A 284 -20.06 16.72 12.80
N ARG A 285 -19.26 16.63 13.87
CA ARG A 285 -18.52 17.77 14.42
C ARG A 285 -17.34 18.17 13.54
N MET A 286 -16.57 17.21 13.03
CA MET A 286 -15.47 17.47 12.09
C MET A 286 -15.93 18.17 10.80
N THR A 287 -17.15 17.88 10.34
CA THR A 287 -17.75 18.56 9.17
C THR A 287 -18.06 20.04 9.45
N LYS A 288 -18.28 20.39 10.72
CA LYS A 288 -18.58 21.76 11.17
C LYS A 288 -17.34 22.56 11.60
N CYS A 289 -16.23 21.89 11.95
CA CYS A 289 -15.00 22.56 12.34
C CYS A 289 -14.40 23.34 11.16
N ASP A 290 -14.11 24.62 11.38
CA ASP A 290 -13.13 25.35 10.58
C ASP A 290 -11.71 25.17 11.15
N LEU A 291 -10.74 25.83 10.53
CA LEU A 291 -9.33 25.71 10.95
C LEU A 291 -9.00 26.53 12.19
N GLU A 292 -9.87 27.47 12.55
CA GLU A 292 -9.70 28.35 13.71
C GLU A 292 -9.90 27.57 15.01
N GLU A 293 -10.84 26.63 15.04
CA GLU A 293 -11.11 25.74 16.18
C GLU A 293 -9.95 24.79 16.47
N PHE A 294 -9.07 24.56 15.49
CA PHE A 294 -7.84 23.80 15.69
C PHE A 294 -6.62 24.70 15.98
N GLU A 295 -6.78 26.03 15.90
CA GLU A 295 -5.67 27.01 15.90
C GLU A 295 -4.64 26.75 14.77
N LEU A 296 -5.12 26.28 13.60
CA LEU A 296 -4.30 25.89 12.44
C LEU A 296 -4.61 26.72 11.18
N ASP A 297 -5.13 27.94 11.37
CA ASP A 297 -5.45 28.83 10.28
C ASP A 297 -4.18 29.38 9.58
N LYS A 298 -4.35 30.26 8.58
CA LYS A 298 -3.22 30.80 7.82
C LYS A 298 -2.27 31.65 8.67
N SER A 299 -2.74 32.16 9.82
CA SER A 299 -1.95 32.93 10.77
C SER A 299 -0.97 32.06 11.55
N ALA A 300 -1.23 30.77 11.69
CA ALA A 300 -0.36 29.84 12.40
C ALA A 300 1.01 29.68 11.74
N ASP A 301 2.05 29.57 12.57
CA ASP A 301 3.38 29.17 12.13
C ASP A 301 3.41 27.64 11.92
N PHE A 302 4.02 27.21 10.82
CA PHE A 302 4.26 25.80 10.46
C PHE A 302 5.75 25.54 10.16
N SER A 303 6.61 26.48 10.53
CA SER A 303 8.05 26.36 10.30
C SER A 303 8.64 25.20 11.09
N THR A 304 9.53 24.43 10.45
CA THR A 304 10.26 23.33 11.11
C THR A 304 11.33 23.82 12.09
N ASN A 305 11.54 25.14 12.17
CA ASN A 305 12.60 25.77 12.95
C ASN A 305 12.11 26.30 14.31
N SER A 306 10.79 26.45 14.50
CA SER A 306 10.20 26.83 15.76
C SER A 306 9.51 25.64 16.40
N SER A 307 9.54 25.55 17.73
CA SER A 307 8.80 24.50 18.44
C SER A 307 7.30 24.66 18.19
N VAL A 308 6.76 25.88 18.27
CA VAL A 308 5.35 26.15 17.96
C VAL A 308 4.98 25.69 16.54
N GLY A 309 5.83 25.96 15.56
CA GLY A 309 5.65 25.53 14.17
C GLY A 309 5.67 24.03 13.98
N MET A 310 6.59 23.31 14.62
CA MET A 310 6.60 21.84 14.64
C MET A 310 5.36 21.25 15.32
N LYS A 311 4.82 21.92 16.35
CA LYS A 311 3.61 21.49 17.07
C LYS A 311 2.40 21.57 16.15
N ASN A 312 2.21 22.73 15.52
CA ASN A 312 1.13 22.99 14.58
C ASN A 312 1.21 22.10 13.34
N TYR A 313 2.43 21.88 12.82
CA TYR A 313 2.65 20.92 11.74
C TYR A 313 2.20 19.51 12.14
N THR A 314 2.58 19.05 13.34
CA THR A 314 2.18 17.73 13.83
C THR A 314 0.65 17.63 14.02
N TYR A 315 0.00 18.67 14.53
CA TYR A 315 -1.46 18.73 14.60
C TYR A 315 -2.12 18.71 13.23
N ALA A 316 -1.62 19.47 12.27
CA ALA A 316 -2.16 19.46 10.91
C ALA A 316 -2.09 18.07 10.28
N VAL A 317 -0.96 17.37 10.43
CA VAL A 317 -0.81 15.99 9.93
C VAL A 317 -1.76 15.02 10.65
N LEU A 318 -1.95 15.17 11.96
CA LEU A 318 -2.92 14.36 12.71
C LEU A 318 -4.35 14.59 12.23
N VAL A 319 -4.78 15.85 12.09
CA VAL A 319 -6.12 16.22 11.62
C VAL A 319 -6.35 15.71 10.20
N MET A 320 -5.37 15.88 9.31
CA MET A 320 -5.42 15.31 7.96
C MET A 320 -5.61 13.80 7.98
N GLY A 321 -4.85 13.08 8.82
CA GLY A 321 -5.01 11.63 8.97
C GLY A 321 -6.38 11.22 9.55
N VAL A 322 -6.92 11.97 10.52
CA VAL A 322 -8.28 11.76 11.04
C VAL A 322 -9.30 11.95 9.93
N CYS A 323 -9.18 13.00 9.12
CA CYS A 323 -10.06 13.23 7.98
C CYS A 323 -10.03 12.06 6.98
N GLU A 324 -8.86 11.54 6.63
CA GLU A 324 -8.74 10.38 5.72
C GLU A 324 -9.48 9.14 6.28
N VAL A 325 -9.28 8.83 7.55
CA VAL A 325 -9.94 7.69 8.18
C VAL A 325 -11.46 7.87 8.25
N LEU A 326 -11.94 9.08 8.53
CA LEU A 326 -13.37 9.38 8.53
C LEU A 326 -13.97 9.32 7.12
N ILE A 327 -13.21 9.68 6.08
CA ILE A 327 -13.64 9.50 4.68
C ILE A 327 -13.85 8.02 4.39
N GLU A 328 -12.88 7.16 4.73
CA GLU A 328 -12.98 5.71 4.54
C GLU A 328 -14.14 5.11 5.37
N TYR A 329 -14.30 5.53 6.63
CA TYR A 329 -15.41 5.10 7.49
C TYR A 329 -16.78 5.50 6.95
N ASN A 330 -16.96 6.77 6.57
CA ASN A 330 -18.25 7.25 6.08
C ASN A 330 -18.62 6.60 4.75
N TYR A 331 -17.64 6.36 3.88
CA TYR A 331 -17.88 5.62 2.64
C TYR A 331 -18.34 4.19 2.93
N SER A 332 -17.62 3.48 3.81
CA SER A 332 -17.93 2.10 4.20
C SER A 332 -19.31 1.93 4.86
N THR A 333 -19.83 3.00 5.49
CA THR A 333 -21.14 3.01 6.16
C THR A 333 -22.23 3.74 5.37
N ALA A 334 -21.93 4.28 4.19
CA ALA A 334 -22.85 5.13 3.44
C ALA A 334 -24.04 4.38 2.85
N ASN A 335 -23.86 3.11 2.45
CA ASN A 335 -24.86 2.36 1.66
C ASN A 335 -25.45 3.22 0.52
N PHE A 336 -24.59 4.00 -0.14
CA PHE A 336 -24.94 4.97 -1.19
C PHE A 336 -25.91 6.10 -0.77
N SER A 337 -25.93 6.46 0.51
CA SER A 337 -26.67 7.64 0.99
C SER A 337 -26.00 8.95 0.59
N LYS A 338 -26.76 9.83 -0.08
CA LYS A 338 -26.34 11.18 -0.47
C LYS A 338 -25.82 12.02 0.71
N SER A 339 -26.49 11.95 1.86
CA SER A 339 -26.11 12.72 3.06
C SER A 339 -24.72 12.32 3.58
N LYS A 340 -24.35 11.03 3.53
CA LYS A 340 -23.00 10.60 3.93
C LYS A 340 -21.93 11.04 2.93
N PHE A 341 -22.24 11.08 1.63
CA PHE A 341 -21.31 11.63 0.63
C PHE A 341 -21.11 13.14 0.76
N GLU A 342 -22.13 13.88 1.15
CA GLU A 342 -22.00 15.30 1.52
C GLU A 342 -21.10 15.48 2.74
N ALA A 343 -21.22 14.60 3.75
CA ALA A 343 -20.32 14.58 4.91
C ALA A 343 -18.86 14.25 4.50
N ILE A 344 -18.65 13.26 3.61
CA ILE A 344 -17.33 12.96 3.03
C ILE A 344 -16.74 14.20 2.36
N MET A 345 -17.53 14.92 1.57
CA MET A 345 -17.10 16.17 0.94
C MET A 345 -16.79 17.27 1.95
N GLY A 346 -17.56 17.37 3.04
CA GLY A 346 -17.29 18.28 4.15
C GLY A 346 -15.95 17.99 4.83
N ILE A 347 -15.69 16.72 5.16
CA ILE A 347 -14.41 16.28 5.73
C ILE A 347 -13.25 16.51 4.73
N PHE A 348 -13.47 16.24 3.45
CA PHE A 348 -12.45 16.48 2.42
C PHE A 348 -12.12 17.97 2.25
N LYS A 349 -13.08 18.89 2.44
CA LYS A 349 -12.81 20.34 2.48
C LYS A 349 -11.86 20.70 3.62
N CYS A 350 -12.06 20.12 4.81
CA CYS A 350 -11.12 20.32 5.92
C CYS A 350 -9.72 19.80 5.59
N TYR A 351 -9.63 18.58 5.02
CA TYR A 351 -8.36 17.98 4.59
C TYR A 351 -7.64 18.85 3.54
N SER A 352 -8.35 19.27 2.48
CA SER A 352 -7.77 20.04 1.37
C SER A 352 -7.29 21.42 1.81
N LYS A 353 -8.08 22.15 2.63
CA LYS A 353 -7.65 23.43 3.22
C LYS A 353 -6.32 23.29 3.98
N LEU A 354 -6.18 22.27 4.83
CA LEU A 354 -4.93 22.02 5.57
C LEU A 354 -3.78 21.61 4.65
N ALA A 355 -4.03 20.71 3.70
CA ALA A 355 -3.02 20.26 2.74
C ALA A 355 -2.45 21.43 1.93
N ASP A 356 -3.30 22.37 1.53
CA ASP A 356 -2.88 23.55 0.77
C ASP A 356 -2.10 24.54 1.64
N ILE A 357 -2.49 24.76 2.90
CA ILE A 357 -1.70 25.57 3.85
C ILE A 357 -0.30 24.97 4.03
N LEU A 358 -0.19 23.65 4.23
CA LEU A 358 1.11 23.01 4.38
C LEU A 358 1.96 23.10 3.11
N LYS A 359 1.36 22.98 1.92
CA LYS A 359 2.06 23.18 0.63
C LYS A 359 2.54 24.62 0.45
N GLU A 360 1.72 25.60 0.81
CA GLU A 360 2.08 27.03 0.73
C GLU A 360 3.22 27.38 1.69
N LYS A 361 3.15 26.88 2.93
CA LYS A 361 4.10 27.20 4.01
C LYS A 361 5.41 26.40 3.94
N SER A 362 5.42 25.23 3.32
CA SER A 362 6.64 24.41 3.09
C SER A 362 7.55 24.92 1.96
N GLY A 363 7.25 26.11 1.42
CA GLY A 363 7.76 26.68 0.16
C GLY A 363 9.18 26.28 -0.26
N LYS A 364 9.33 25.82 -1.52
CA LYS A 364 10.56 25.59 -2.32
C LYS A 364 11.83 25.10 -1.57
N SER A 365 11.70 24.49 -0.40
CA SER A 365 12.80 23.74 0.21
C SER A 365 13.07 22.51 -0.67
N LYS A 366 14.35 22.21 -0.90
CA LYS A 366 14.82 21.21 -1.88
C LYS A 366 13.99 19.92 -1.86
N PRO A 367 13.71 19.25 -3.01
CA PRO A 367 12.85 18.06 -3.12
C PRO A 367 13.36 16.80 -2.41
N GLY A 368 14.33 16.90 -1.50
CA GLY A 368 15.01 15.77 -0.88
C GLY A 368 14.57 15.41 0.54
N ASN A 369 13.87 16.29 1.28
CA ASN A 369 13.59 16.06 2.71
C ASN A 369 12.14 16.27 3.18
N SER A 370 11.25 16.82 2.35
CA SER A 370 9.81 16.80 2.61
C SER A 370 9.28 15.42 2.20
N LYS A 371 9.41 14.41 3.06
CA LYS A 371 8.63 13.17 2.88
C LYS A 371 7.16 13.58 2.95
N ALA A 372 6.49 13.66 1.80
CA ALA A 372 5.06 13.91 1.73
C ALA A 372 4.35 12.96 2.72
N CYS A 373 3.43 13.50 3.53
CA CYS A 373 2.70 12.71 4.50
C CYS A 373 2.06 11.51 3.78
N LYS A 374 2.33 10.31 4.30
CA LYS A 374 1.79 9.08 3.74
C LYS A 374 0.30 9.02 4.04
N SER A 375 -0.51 8.74 3.03
CA SER A 375 -1.95 8.54 3.21
C SER A 375 -2.25 7.31 4.08
N LEU A 376 -3.22 7.44 4.98
CA LEU A 376 -3.74 6.37 5.83
C LEU A 376 -4.84 5.54 5.16
N LEU A 377 -5.35 5.98 4.00
CA LEU A 377 -6.35 5.26 3.25
C LEU A 377 -5.85 3.85 2.90
N SER A 378 -6.68 2.83 3.13
CA SER A 378 -6.29 1.46 2.80
C SER A 378 -6.19 1.24 1.28
N MET A 379 -5.27 0.37 0.86
CA MET A 379 -5.14 0.03 -0.57
C MET A 379 -6.43 -0.61 -1.12
N GLY A 380 -7.17 -1.35 -0.29
CA GLY A 380 -8.48 -1.89 -0.62
C GLY A 380 -9.51 -0.78 -0.87
N PHE A 381 -9.61 0.18 0.04
CA PHE A 381 -10.50 1.33 -0.14
C PHE A 381 -10.14 2.16 -1.37
N VAL A 382 -8.86 2.41 -1.62
CA VAL A 382 -8.40 3.14 -2.81
C VAL A 382 -8.85 2.43 -4.10
N SER A 383 -8.77 1.11 -4.15
CA SER A 383 -9.31 0.31 -5.26
C SER A 383 -10.83 0.46 -5.39
N THR A 384 -11.57 0.35 -4.29
CA THR A 384 -13.03 0.47 -4.26
C THR A 384 -13.50 1.87 -4.67
N ILE A 385 -12.93 2.94 -4.12
CA ILE A 385 -13.35 4.32 -4.42
C ILE A 385 -13.04 4.71 -5.85
N LEU A 386 -11.88 4.31 -6.41
CA LEU A 386 -11.57 4.56 -7.82
C LEU A 386 -12.56 3.83 -8.73
N THR A 387 -12.89 2.57 -8.39
CA THR A 387 -13.89 1.79 -9.13
C THR A 387 -15.26 2.46 -9.09
N ALA A 388 -15.69 2.92 -7.92
CA ALA A 388 -16.97 3.62 -7.76
C ALA A 388 -16.99 4.98 -8.50
N LEU A 389 -15.89 5.74 -8.45
CA LEU A 389 -15.83 7.05 -9.09
C LEU A 389 -15.84 6.94 -10.62
N PHE A 390 -15.13 5.98 -11.19
CA PHE A 390 -14.96 5.90 -12.64
C PHE A 390 -15.83 4.84 -13.31
N ARG A 391 -15.89 3.61 -12.79
CA ARG A 391 -16.56 2.49 -13.47
C ARG A 391 -18.04 2.31 -13.08
N ASP A 392 -18.44 2.66 -11.87
CA ASP A 392 -19.80 2.39 -11.40
C ASP A 392 -20.84 3.27 -12.12
N SER A 393 -21.63 2.66 -12.99
CA SER A 393 -22.73 3.30 -13.74
C SER A 393 -24.10 2.82 -13.27
N THR A 394 -24.18 2.24 -12.07
CA THR A 394 -25.44 1.75 -11.50
C THR A 394 -26.37 2.92 -11.17
N ARG A 395 -27.58 2.92 -11.74
CA ARG A 395 -28.57 4.01 -11.57
C ARG A 395 -28.86 4.36 -10.10
N ALA A 396 -28.89 3.36 -9.22
CA ALA A 396 -29.16 3.55 -7.79
C ALA A 396 -28.04 4.33 -7.07
N HIS A 397 -26.80 4.22 -7.54
CA HIS A 397 -25.64 4.85 -6.92
C HIS A 397 -25.35 6.23 -7.51
N GLU A 398 -25.85 6.53 -8.71
CA GLU A 398 -25.50 7.71 -9.49
C GLU A 398 -25.77 9.03 -8.78
N GLU A 399 -26.93 9.18 -8.14
CA GLU A 399 -27.27 10.42 -7.42
C GLU A 399 -26.27 10.71 -6.29
N SER A 400 -25.88 9.67 -5.57
CA SER A 400 -24.96 9.76 -4.44
C SER A 400 -23.51 9.98 -4.87
N LEU A 401 -23.06 9.29 -5.93
CA LEU A 401 -21.72 9.41 -6.51
C LEU A 401 -21.53 10.73 -7.25
N SER A 402 -22.60 11.34 -7.76
CA SER A 402 -22.55 12.65 -8.42
C SER A 402 -21.97 13.73 -7.50
N VAL A 403 -22.22 13.65 -6.19
CA VAL A 403 -21.67 14.55 -5.17
C VAL A 403 -20.15 14.52 -5.15
N LEU A 404 -19.55 13.32 -5.26
CA LEU A 404 -18.10 13.16 -5.31
C LEU A 404 -17.53 13.51 -6.69
N ARG A 405 -18.19 13.07 -7.78
CA ARG A 405 -17.77 13.31 -9.17
C ARG A 405 -17.82 14.79 -9.55
N ALA A 406 -18.68 15.58 -8.92
CA ALA A 406 -18.74 17.02 -9.12
C ALA A 406 -17.46 17.75 -8.64
N SER A 407 -16.69 17.15 -7.72
CA SER A 407 -15.44 17.72 -7.22
C SER A 407 -14.23 17.13 -7.96
N LEU A 408 -13.69 17.90 -8.92
CA LEU A 408 -12.46 17.54 -9.62
C LEU A 408 -11.28 17.36 -8.65
N ASP A 409 -11.20 18.15 -7.59
CA ASP A 409 -10.12 18.08 -6.60
C ASP A 409 -10.18 16.79 -5.79
N PHE A 410 -11.38 16.30 -5.47
CA PHE A 410 -11.55 15.00 -4.81
C PHE A 410 -11.11 13.86 -5.74
N MET A 411 -11.51 13.90 -7.02
CA MET A 411 -11.08 12.91 -8.00
C MET A 411 -9.55 12.92 -8.17
N ARG A 412 -8.92 14.10 -8.32
CA ARG A 412 -7.45 14.23 -8.38
C ARG A 412 -6.77 13.70 -7.12
N TYR A 413 -7.35 13.98 -5.95
CA TYR A 413 -6.84 13.47 -4.67
C TYR A 413 -6.85 11.94 -4.62
N THR A 414 -7.97 11.28 -4.96
CA THR A 414 -8.06 9.81 -4.95
C THR A 414 -7.04 9.15 -5.89
N VAL A 415 -6.85 9.70 -7.10
CA VAL A 415 -5.82 9.22 -8.02
C VAL A 415 -4.42 9.47 -7.45
N SER A 416 -4.16 10.65 -6.87
CA SER A 416 -2.87 10.97 -6.24
C SER A 416 -2.53 10.00 -5.09
N VAL A 417 -3.51 9.60 -4.28
CA VAL A 417 -3.29 8.62 -3.21
C VAL A 417 -2.94 7.25 -3.80
N ALA A 418 -3.63 6.82 -4.87
CA ALA A 418 -3.29 5.58 -5.55
C ALA A 418 -1.84 5.59 -6.07
N LEU A 419 -1.42 6.68 -6.72
CA LEU A 419 -0.04 6.86 -7.17
C LEU A 419 0.97 6.76 -6.02
N GLN A 420 0.67 7.42 -4.89
CA GLN A 420 1.52 7.37 -3.70
C GLN A 420 1.64 5.94 -3.13
N LYS A 421 0.53 5.19 -3.06
CA LYS A 421 0.51 3.81 -2.56
C LYS A 421 1.24 2.85 -3.50
N ILE A 422 1.09 3.01 -4.81
CA ILE A 422 1.82 2.22 -5.82
C ILE A 422 3.33 2.51 -5.72
N GLN A 423 3.72 3.77 -5.57
CA GLN A 423 5.13 4.14 -5.38
C GLN A 423 5.68 3.55 -4.08
N GLN A 424 4.91 3.58 -2.99
CA GLN A 424 5.30 2.94 -1.73
C GLN A 424 5.52 1.43 -1.90
N LEU A 425 4.62 0.76 -2.62
CA LEU A 425 4.72 -0.67 -2.90
C LEU A 425 5.95 -1.00 -3.75
N LYS A 426 6.27 -0.16 -4.74
CA LYS A 426 7.47 -0.30 -5.56
C LYS A 426 8.74 -0.22 -4.71
N GLU A 427 8.84 0.76 -3.82
CA GLU A 427 10.03 1.01 -2.99
C GLU A 427 10.19 -0.04 -1.88
N THR A 428 9.13 -0.32 -1.13
CA THR A 428 9.22 -1.11 0.11
C THR A 428 8.71 -2.54 -0.01
N GLY A 429 7.91 -2.85 -1.05
CA GLY A 429 7.25 -4.14 -1.21
C GLY A 429 5.99 -4.32 -0.34
N VAL A 430 5.63 -3.32 0.46
CA VAL A 430 4.42 -3.30 1.31
C VAL A 430 3.73 -1.94 1.22
N THR A 431 2.48 -1.85 1.65
CA THR A 431 1.74 -0.58 1.77
C THR A 431 1.31 -0.32 3.20
N ASP A 432 1.11 0.96 3.56
CA ASP A 432 0.52 1.33 4.85
C ASP A 432 -0.98 0.99 4.86
N GLY A 433 -1.48 0.51 5.99
CA GLY A 433 -2.89 0.17 6.20
C GLY A 433 -3.18 -1.33 6.28
N PRO A 434 -4.46 -1.70 6.47
CA PRO A 434 -4.90 -3.09 6.60
C PRO A 434 -4.53 -3.93 5.36
N ASP A 435 -4.14 -5.18 5.57
CA ASP A 435 -3.70 -6.11 4.53
C ASP A 435 -2.47 -5.67 3.70
N GLY A 436 -1.81 -4.55 4.02
CA GLY A 436 -0.69 -4.01 3.24
C GLY A 436 0.57 -4.90 3.14
N GLN A 437 0.70 -5.88 4.04
CA GLN A 437 1.75 -6.92 4.00
C GLN A 437 1.33 -8.18 3.21
N ASN A 438 0.06 -8.30 2.83
CA ASN A 438 -0.45 -9.48 2.13
C ASN A 438 -0.23 -9.34 0.61
N SER A 439 0.78 -10.04 0.11
CA SER A 439 1.20 -10.02 -1.30
C SER A 439 0.06 -10.32 -2.28
N ASP A 440 -0.83 -11.28 -1.96
CA ASP A 440 -1.93 -11.70 -2.84
C ASP A 440 -3.03 -10.64 -2.91
N LYS A 441 -3.40 -10.05 -1.77
CA LYS A 441 -4.39 -8.97 -1.73
C LYS A 441 -3.87 -7.70 -2.38
N MET A 442 -2.60 -7.38 -2.18
CA MET A 442 -1.97 -6.25 -2.87
C MET A 442 -1.98 -6.45 -4.38
N PHE A 443 -1.65 -7.66 -4.84
CA PHE A 443 -1.74 -8.00 -6.26
C PHE A 443 -3.15 -7.81 -6.81
N HIS A 444 -4.18 -8.32 -6.13
CA HIS A 444 -5.57 -8.14 -6.54
C HIS A 444 -5.98 -6.66 -6.61
N ASN A 445 -5.66 -5.87 -5.58
CA ASN A 445 -5.97 -4.44 -5.57
C ASN A 445 -5.26 -3.68 -6.72
N ILE A 446 -4.02 -4.05 -7.05
CA ILE A 446 -3.30 -3.46 -8.19
C ILE A 446 -3.99 -3.82 -9.51
N CYS A 447 -4.42 -5.07 -9.70
CA CYS A 447 -5.16 -5.47 -10.90
C CYS A 447 -6.41 -4.60 -11.08
N GLU A 448 -7.22 -4.48 -10.03
CA GLU A 448 -8.45 -3.66 -10.07
C GLU A 448 -8.17 -2.18 -10.34
N ILE A 449 -7.19 -1.59 -9.64
CA ILE A 449 -6.79 -0.20 -9.91
C ILE A 449 -6.34 -0.04 -11.36
N THR A 450 -5.57 -1.00 -11.90
CA THR A 450 -5.12 -0.95 -13.30
C THR A 450 -6.30 -0.97 -14.26
N ARG A 451 -7.26 -1.89 -14.08
CA ARG A 451 -8.49 -1.97 -14.91
C ARG A 451 -9.24 -0.64 -14.93
N VAL A 452 -9.36 -0.01 -13.75
CA VAL A 452 -10.05 1.27 -13.60
C VAL A 452 -9.30 2.40 -14.29
N LEU A 453 -7.98 2.49 -14.10
CA LEU A 453 -7.15 3.54 -14.71
C LEU A 453 -7.09 3.41 -16.24
N ILE A 454 -6.97 2.18 -16.77
CA ILE A 454 -7.05 1.92 -18.23
C ILE A 454 -8.40 2.35 -18.76
N TRP A 455 -9.49 1.93 -18.11
CA TRP A 455 -10.84 2.31 -18.52
C TRP A 455 -11.04 3.82 -18.52
N ARG A 456 -10.58 4.51 -17.46
CA ARG A 456 -10.73 5.97 -17.35
C ARG A 456 -9.97 6.71 -18.43
N TYR A 457 -8.76 6.26 -18.75
CA TYR A 457 -7.92 6.85 -19.79
C TYR A 457 -8.49 6.61 -21.20
N THR A 458 -9.01 5.41 -21.47
CA THR A 458 -9.52 5.04 -22.79
C THR A 458 -10.94 5.55 -23.08
N SER A 459 -11.78 5.68 -22.04
CA SER A 459 -13.20 6.05 -22.21
C SER A 459 -13.44 7.54 -22.27
N ILE A 460 -12.55 8.35 -21.68
CA ILE A 460 -12.71 9.81 -21.61
C ILE A 460 -11.48 10.46 -22.25
N PRO A 461 -11.61 11.08 -23.44
CA PRO A 461 -10.49 11.74 -24.11
C PRO A 461 -9.86 12.83 -23.24
N SER A 462 -8.52 12.90 -23.24
CA SER A 462 -7.73 13.94 -22.55
C SER A 462 -8.22 15.37 -22.91
N ALA A 463 -8.59 15.58 -24.18
CA ALA A 463 -9.13 16.84 -24.71
C ALA A 463 -10.49 17.26 -24.10
N ALA A 464 -11.30 16.31 -23.61
CA ALA A 464 -12.56 16.63 -22.96
C ALA A 464 -12.35 17.31 -21.59
N GLU A 465 -11.23 17.01 -20.92
CA GLU A 465 -10.87 17.61 -19.62
C GLU A 465 -10.25 19.00 -19.75
N ASP A 466 -9.50 19.25 -20.83
CA ASP A 466 -8.83 20.53 -21.09
C ASP A 466 -9.79 21.64 -21.58
N SER A 467 -11.04 21.28 -21.92
CA SER A 467 -12.11 22.23 -22.27
C SER A 467 -12.72 22.96 -21.05
N GLY A 468 -12.46 22.45 -19.83
CA GLY A 468 -12.77 23.15 -18.58
C GLY A 468 -11.70 24.19 -18.26
N LYS A 469 -12.09 25.32 -17.68
CA LYS A 469 -11.22 26.44 -17.24
C LYS A 469 -9.85 25.94 -16.78
N LYS A 470 -8.77 26.62 -17.21
CA LYS A 470 -7.36 26.43 -16.78
C LYS A 470 -7.21 26.36 -15.25
N ASP A 471 -7.63 25.27 -14.64
CA ASP A 471 -7.43 24.97 -13.25
C ASP A 471 -5.98 24.51 -13.11
N LYS A 472 -5.30 25.06 -12.11
CA LYS A 472 -3.86 24.89 -11.85
C LYS A 472 -3.44 23.44 -11.50
N GLY A 473 -4.32 22.46 -11.67
CA GLY A 473 -4.12 21.05 -11.33
C GLY A 473 -3.64 20.19 -12.50
N LYS A 474 -3.00 19.06 -12.20
CA LYS A 474 -2.70 18.03 -13.21
C LYS A 474 -4.01 17.45 -13.78
N ASN A 475 -4.02 17.19 -15.09
CA ASN A 475 -5.10 16.49 -15.79
C ASN A 475 -5.23 15.05 -15.27
N ILE A 476 -6.46 14.56 -15.06
CA ILE A 476 -6.72 13.26 -14.41
C ILE A 476 -6.26 12.13 -15.33
N SER A 477 -6.53 12.22 -16.63
CA SER A 477 -6.08 11.24 -17.63
C SER A 477 -4.55 11.10 -17.65
N LEU A 478 -3.82 12.22 -17.51
CA LEU A 478 -2.36 12.18 -17.39
C LEU A 478 -1.90 11.50 -16.09
N MET A 479 -2.57 11.76 -14.96
CA MET A 479 -2.27 11.08 -13.68
C MET A 479 -2.55 9.58 -13.74
N CYS A 480 -3.63 9.17 -14.41
CA CYS A 480 -3.93 7.76 -14.66
C CYS A 480 -2.80 7.09 -15.45
N LEU A 481 -2.31 7.75 -16.51
CA LEU A 481 -1.20 7.25 -17.32
C LEU A 481 0.13 7.18 -16.55
N GLU A 482 0.45 8.20 -15.74
CA GLU A 482 1.59 8.17 -14.79
C GLU A 482 1.47 6.95 -13.86
N GLY A 483 0.27 6.65 -13.38
CA GLY A 483 -0.02 5.50 -12.53
C GLY A 483 0.15 4.16 -13.22
N LEU A 484 -0.36 4.03 -14.44
CA LEU A 484 -0.21 2.82 -15.23
C LEU A 484 1.26 2.48 -15.45
N VAL A 485 2.09 3.47 -15.80
CA VAL A 485 3.55 3.26 -15.94
C VAL A 485 4.15 2.73 -14.63
N GLN A 486 3.83 3.33 -13.48
CA GLN A 486 4.35 2.86 -12.19
C GLN A 486 3.85 1.46 -11.84
N ILE A 487 2.60 1.13 -12.14
CA ILE A 487 2.03 -0.21 -11.90
C ILE A 487 2.77 -1.25 -12.75
N PHE A 488 2.91 -1.03 -14.05
CA PHE A 488 3.60 -1.97 -14.94
C PHE A 488 5.04 -2.23 -14.48
N TYR A 489 5.78 -1.20 -14.05
CA TYR A 489 7.10 -1.39 -13.44
C TYR A 489 7.05 -2.16 -12.11
N THR A 490 6.05 -1.87 -11.27
CA THR A 490 5.89 -2.54 -9.97
C THR A 490 5.58 -4.03 -10.14
N ILE A 491 4.72 -4.38 -11.10
CA ILE A 491 4.41 -5.78 -11.44
C ILE A 491 5.65 -6.50 -11.94
N GLN A 492 6.44 -5.91 -12.84
CA GLN A 492 7.69 -6.51 -13.32
C GLN A 492 8.71 -6.72 -12.21
N LEU A 493 8.84 -5.76 -11.29
CA LEU A 493 9.84 -5.81 -10.22
C LEU A 493 9.44 -6.75 -9.08
N ARG A 494 8.16 -6.75 -8.68
CA ARG A 494 7.68 -7.41 -7.45
C ARG A 494 6.88 -8.69 -7.70
N TYR A 495 6.26 -8.82 -8.87
CA TYR A 495 5.37 -9.93 -9.21
C TYR A 495 5.73 -10.62 -10.54
N PRO A 496 7.01 -10.96 -10.81
CA PRO A 496 7.42 -11.49 -12.11
C PRO A 496 6.75 -12.82 -12.47
N THR A 497 6.41 -13.64 -11.47
CA THR A 497 5.73 -14.94 -11.65
C THR A 497 4.22 -14.83 -11.89
N LYS A 498 3.62 -13.67 -11.61
CA LYS A 498 2.15 -13.45 -11.73
C LYS A 498 1.78 -12.54 -12.90
N ILE A 499 2.71 -12.28 -13.83
CA ILE A 499 2.46 -11.41 -14.98
C ILE A 499 1.33 -11.95 -15.87
N SER A 500 1.27 -13.27 -16.06
CA SER A 500 0.18 -13.91 -16.81
C SER A 500 -1.19 -13.65 -16.17
N GLN A 501 -1.28 -13.84 -14.86
CA GLN A 501 -2.49 -13.55 -14.07
C GLN A 501 -2.85 -12.07 -14.12
N PHE A 502 -1.85 -11.18 -14.11
CA PHE A 502 -2.06 -9.74 -14.18
C PHE A 502 -2.66 -9.34 -15.52
N LEU A 503 -2.06 -9.76 -16.63
CA LEU A 503 -2.57 -9.47 -17.97
C LEU A 503 -3.96 -10.07 -18.18
N ALA A 504 -4.22 -11.28 -17.67
CA ALA A 504 -5.55 -11.88 -17.71
C ALA A 504 -6.59 -11.08 -16.93
N ALA A 505 -6.20 -10.51 -15.78
CA ALA A 505 -7.07 -9.67 -14.99
C ALA A 505 -7.35 -8.29 -15.64
N LEU A 506 -6.68 -7.90 -16.72
CA LEU A 506 -6.96 -6.63 -17.42
C LEU A 506 -8.07 -6.76 -18.48
N ASP A 507 -8.39 -7.97 -18.91
CA ASP A 507 -9.42 -8.19 -19.93
C ASP A 507 -10.82 -7.95 -19.34
N ASN A 508 -11.67 -7.30 -20.14
CA ASN A 508 -12.97 -6.79 -19.70
C ASN A 508 -14.04 -7.86 -19.51
N ASP A 509 -13.80 -9.07 -20.02
CA ASP A 509 -14.79 -10.14 -19.94
C ASP A 509 -14.50 -10.99 -18.70
N GLY A 510 -15.42 -10.90 -17.74
CA GLY A 510 -15.44 -11.70 -16.52
C GLY A 510 -15.76 -13.18 -16.76
N GLU A 511 -15.37 -13.73 -17.91
CA GLU A 511 -15.41 -15.16 -18.15
C GLU A 511 -14.03 -15.73 -17.80
N GLU A 512 -13.99 -16.48 -16.71
CA GLU A 512 -12.91 -17.42 -16.41
C GLU A 512 -12.87 -18.48 -17.52
N GLU A 513 -12.40 -18.12 -18.72
CA GLU A 513 -11.97 -19.12 -19.67
C GLU A 513 -10.71 -19.76 -19.11
N SER A 514 -10.92 -20.92 -18.49
CA SER A 514 -9.94 -21.90 -18.04
C SER A 514 -9.19 -22.54 -19.21
N GLY A 515 -8.78 -21.76 -20.22
CA GLY A 515 -7.83 -22.13 -21.25
C GLY A 515 -6.43 -21.64 -20.90
N GLU A 516 -5.39 -22.23 -21.48
CA GLU A 516 -4.05 -21.64 -21.46
C GLU A 516 -4.11 -20.26 -22.12
N THR A 517 -4.33 -19.22 -21.32
CA THR A 517 -4.39 -17.84 -21.80
C THR A 517 -3.09 -17.51 -22.51
N ASN A 518 -3.16 -17.28 -23.83
CA ASN A 518 -2.00 -16.89 -24.62
C ASN A 518 -1.54 -15.50 -24.18
N ILE A 519 -0.51 -15.46 -23.33
CA ILE A 519 0.07 -14.23 -22.76
C ILE A 519 0.41 -13.22 -23.86
N MET A 520 0.86 -13.71 -25.02
CA MET A 520 1.21 -12.88 -26.16
C MET A 520 0.01 -12.18 -26.78
N GLU A 521 -1.15 -12.84 -26.88
CA GLU A 521 -2.38 -12.24 -27.41
C GLU A 521 -2.90 -11.14 -26.49
N LYS A 522 -2.87 -11.37 -25.18
CA LYS A 522 -3.28 -10.37 -24.18
C LYS A 522 -2.33 -9.17 -24.17
N ALA A 523 -1.02 -9.42 -24.22
CA ALA A 523 -0.04 -8.34 -24.35
C ALA A 523 -0.23 -7.54 -25.65
N ALA A 524 -0.47 -8.22 -26.78
CA ALA A 524 -0.70 -7.58 -28.08
C ALA A 524 -2.00 -6.75 -28.09
N PHE A 525 -3.05 -7.21 -27.43
CA PHE A 525 -4.30 -6.47 -27.27
C PHE A 525 -4.07 -5.16 -26.50
N GLN A 526 -3.40 -5.22 -25.35
CA GLN A 526 -3.08 -4.03 -24.57
C GLN A 526 -2.15 -3.07 -25.35
N ILE A 527 -1.15 -3.60 -26.06
CA ILE A 527 -0.27 -2.81 -26.94
C ILE A 527 -1.10 -2.07 -27.99
N SER A 528 -2.04 -2.76 -28.65
CA SER A 528 -2.89 -2.16 -29.70
C SER A 528 -3.74 -0.99 -29.17
N GLN A 529 -4.22 -1.07 -27.92
CA GLN A 529 -4.98 0.02 -27.28
C GLN A 529 -4.12 1.27 -27.06
N PHE A 530 -2.91 1.11 -26.52
CA PHE A 530 -2.00 2.24 -26.29
C PHE A 530 -1.41 2.79 -27.59
N GLN A 531 -1.16 1.93 -28.59
CA GLN A 531 -0.77 2.36 -29.95
C GLN A 531 -1.84 3.25 -30.58
N ARG A 532 -3.11 2.85 -30.51
CA ARG A 532 -4.24 3.64 -31.01
C ARG A 532 -4.32 5.00 -30.30
N SER A 533 -4.15 5.02 -28.99
CA SER A 533 -4.16 6.26 -28.20
C SER A 533 -3.01 7.20 -28.59
N LEU A 534 -1.80 6.66 -28.80
CA LEU A 534 -0.67 7.45 -29.28
C LEU A 534 -0.88 7.95 -30.72
N THR A 535 -1.37 7.11 -31.62
CA THR A 535 -1.66 7.51 -33.00
C THR A 535 -2.73 8.61 -33.04
N ASN A 536 -3.75 8.54 -32.17
CA ASN A 536 -4.73 9.62 -32.05
C ASN A 536 -4.08 10.94 -31.59
N GLN A 537 -3.25 10.90 -30.53
CA GLN A 537 -2.49 12.07 -30.06
C GLN A 537 -1.58 12.68 -31.14
N LEU A 538 -0.95 11.83 -31.96
CA LEU A 538 -0.06 12.28 -33.04
C LEU A 538 -0.82 12.80 -34.28
N ASN A 539 -2.10 12.44 -34.43
CA ASN A 539 -2.96 12.93 -35.50
C ASN A 539 -3.72 14.21 -35.12
N CYS A 540 -3.81 14.54 -33.83
CA CYS A 540 -4.20 15.87 -33.37
C CYS A 540 -3.16 16.89 -33.83
N GLY A 541 -3.55 18.11 -34.20
CA GLY A 541 -2.61 19.14 -34.70
C GLY A 541 -1.52 19.51 -33.68
N GLU A 542 -0.44 20.16 -34.14
CA GLU A 542 0.71 20.56 -33.30
C GLU A 542 0.34 21.36 -32.05
N ASP A 543 -0.75 22.14 -32.11
CA ASP A 543 -1.23 22.96 -30.98
C ASP A 543 -1.87 22.15 -29.83
N GLU A 544 -2.30 20.90 -30.08
CA GLU A 544 -2.95 20.02 -29.09
C GLU A 544 -2.03 18.87 -28.62
N PHE A 545 -0.80 18.80 -29.12
CA PHE A 545 0.13 17.71 -28.79
C PHE A 545 0.62 17.78 -27.33
N ASN A 546 0.36 16.73 -26.55
CA ASN A 546 0.87 16.61 -25.19
C ASN A 546 2.11 15.71 -25.12
N SER A 547 3.29 16.33 -25.15
CA SER A 547 4.59 15.66 -25.05
C SER A 547 4.70 14.67 -23.87
N LYS A 548 4.20 15.05 -22.69
CA LYS A 548 4.26 14.19 -21.50
C LYS A 548 3.39 12.94 -21.65
N GLU A 549 2.20 13.10 -22.21
CA GLU A 549 1.29 12.00 -22.48
C GLU A 549 1.92 11.02 -23.50
N ALA A 550 2.48 11.55 -24.59
CA ALA A 550 3.15 10.76 -25.62
C ALA A 550 4.35 9.97 -25.05
N VAL A 551 5.19 10.59 -24.22
CA VAL A 551 6.34 9.92 -23.57
C VAL A 551 5.90 8.81 -22.62
N LEU A 552 4.83 9.03 -21.85
CA LEU A 552 4.29 8.02 -20.93
C LEU A 552 3.66 6.84 -21.70
N LEU A 553 2.94 7.10 -22.80
CA LEU A 553 2.42 6.06 -23.69
C LEU A 553 3.54 5.20 -24.27
N VAL A 554 4.60 5.83 -24.79
CA VAL A 554 5.80 5.13 -25.28
C VAL A 554 6.46 4.33 -24.16
N SER A 555 6.47 4.84 -22.92
CA SER A 555 6.99 4.14 -21.75
C SER A 555 6.18 2.87 -21.45
N ILE A 556 4.84 2.92 -21.49
CA ILE A 556 3.99 1.72 -21.33
C ILE A 556 4.29 0.70 -22.44
N LEU A 557 4.35 1.14 -23.70
CA LEU A 557 4.69 0.29 -24.84
C LEU A 557 6.07 -0.36 -24.66
N SER A 558 7.06 0.38 -24.15
CA SER A 558 8.41 -0.11 -23.85
C SER A 558 8.46 -1.21 -22.78
N ILE A 559 7.43 -1.27 -21.94
CA ILE A 559 7.29 -2.30 -20.92
C ILE A 559 6.57 -3.52 -21.51
N LEU A 560 5.48 -3.28 -22.26
CA LEU A 560 4.62 -4.32 -22.80
C LEU A 560 5.26 -5.15 -23.92
N TYR A 561 6.06 -4.56 -24.82
CA TYR A 561 6.65 -5.32 -25.94
C TYR A 561 7.59 -6.45 -25.44
N ARG A 562 8.13 -6.34 -24.22
CA ARG A 562 9.00 -7.35 -23.62
C ARG A 562 8.26 -8.68 -23.34
N PHE A 563 6.93 -8.66 -23.36
CA PHE A 563 6.10 -9.85 -23.25
C PHE A 563 5.80 -10.51 -24.61
N LEU A 564 6.21 -9.88 -25.72
CA LEU A 564 6.10 -10.46 -27.05
C LEU A 564 7.37 -11.22 -27.41
N GLU A 565 7.22 -12.40 -28.02
CA GLU A 565 8.35 -13.17 -28.52
C GLU A 565 8.90 -12.53 -29.82
N PRO A 566 10.23 -12.37 -29.99
CA PRO A 566 10.81 -11.76 -31.20
C PRO A 566 10.46 -12.46 -32.52
N SER A 567 10.12 -13.75 -32.47
CA SER A 567 9.69 -14.58 -33.60
C SER A 567 8.20 -14.40 -33.96
N SER A 568 7.41 -13.77 -33.09
CA SER A 568 5.96 -13.67 -33.23
C SER A 568 5.53 -12.64 -34.27
N GLN A 569 4.38 -12.87 -34.91
CA GLN A 569 3.79 -11.93 -35.86
C GLN A 569 3.42 -10.60 -35.19
N GLN A 570 2.96 -10.64 -33.94
CA GLN A 570 2.58 -9.49 -33.12
C GLN A 570 3.79 -8.58 -32.85
N TYR A 571 4.97 -9.16 -32.64
CA TYR A 571 6.22 -8.40 -32.49
C TYR A 571 6.56 -7.64 -33.77
N VAL A 572 6.48 -8.30 -34.93
CA VAL A 572 6.75 -7.68 -36.23
C VAL A 572 5.74 -6.56 -36.53
N GLN A 573 4.46 -6.77 -36.22
CA GLN A 573 3.45 -5.72 -36.35
C GLN A 573 3.80 -4.49 -35.50
N THR A 574 4.14 -4.69 -34.23
CA THR A 574 4.53 -3.60 -33.31
C THR A 574 5.79 -2.88 -33.79
N LEU A 575 6.79 -3.62 -34.27
CA LEU A 575 8.02 -3.04 -34.84
C LEU A 575 7.72 -2.23 -36.11
N SER A 576 6.90 -2.75 -37.03
CA SER A 576 6.53 -2.03 -38.24
C SER A 576 5.73 -0.75 -37.94
N TRP A 577 4.88 -0.78 -36.91
CA TRP A 577 4.14 0.38 -36.44
C TRP A 577 5.08 1.47 -35.90
N ILE A 578 6.05 1.14 -35.02
CA ILE A 578 6.96 2.17 -34.48
C ILE A 578 7.88 2.73 -35.57
N VAL A 579 8.31 1.91 -36.54
CA VAL A 579 9.03 2.40 -37.73
C VAL A 579 8.16 3.40 -38.50
N LYS A 580 6.89 3.07 -38.74
CA LYS A 580 5.95 3.97 -39.43
C LYS A 580 5.81 5.31 -38.70
N ILE A 581 5.63 5.28 -37.38
CA ILE A 581 5.55 6.50 -36.55
C ILE A 581 6.83 7.34 -36.72
N CYS A 582 8.02 6.77 -36.53
CA CYS A 582 9.28 7.52 -36.68
C CYS A 582 9.50 8.09 -38.10
N LYS A 583 8.90 7.47 -39.13
CA LYS A 583 8.98 7.95 -40.53
C LYS A 583 7.98 9.05 -40.85
N GLU A 584 6.81 9.06 -40.21
CA GLU A 584 5.71 9.96 -40.55
C GLU A 584 5.62 11.20 -39.65
N THR A 585 6.02 11.11 -38.37
CA THR A 585 5.91 12.21 -37.41
C THR A 585 7.04 13.21 -37.53
N SER A 586 6.75 14.53 -37.52
CA SER A 586 7.75 15.61 -37.62
C SER A 586 7.84 16.54 -36.39
N TYR A 587 7.19 16.20 -35.28
CA TYR A 587 7.09 17.04 -34.09
C TYR A 587 8.46 17.48 -33.53
N GLU A 588 8.57 18.75 -33.14
CA GLU A 588 9.78 19.34 -32.55
C GLU A 588 9.96 19.06 -31.04
N ASP A 589 9.56 17.86 -30.58
CA ASP A 589 9.71 17.46 -29.17
C ASP A 589 10.86 16.46 -28.95
N VAL A 590 11.86 16.89 -28.18
CA VAL A 590 13.08 16.12 -27.90
C VAL A 590 12.82 14.90 -27.01
N GLN A 591 11.91 15.00 -26.04
CA GLN A 591 11.67 13.93 -25.07
C GLN A 591 10.91 12.77 -25.72
N PHE A 592 9.92 13.10 -26.54
CA PHE A 592 9.18 12.15 -27.34
C PHE A 592 10.09 11.46 -28.38
N CYS A 593 10.86 12.24 -29.15
CA CYS A 593 11.81 11.69 -30.13
C CYS A 593 12.75 10.67 -29.47
N LYS A 594 13.38 11.06 -28.36
CA LYS A 594 14.28 10.18 -27.61
C LYS A 594 13.60 8.89 -27.18
N SER A 595 12.39 8.99 -26.64
CA SER A 595 11.64 7.82 -26.15
C SER A 595 11.24 6.88 -27.28
N ALA A 596 10.72 7.43 -28.40
CA ALA A 596 10.31 6.67 -29.57
C ALA A 596 11.50 5.97 -30.25
N MET A 597 12.63 6.67 -30.42
CA MET A 597 13.85 6.11 -30.97
C MET A 597 14.45 5.03 -30.07
N THR A 598 14.42 5.23 -28.75
CA THR A 598 14.86 4.19 -27.79
C THR A 598 14.00 2.93 -27.90
N LEU A 599 12.67 3.08 -28.03
CA LEU A 599 11.78 1.95 -28.26
C LEU A 599 12.09 1.23 -29.58
N LEU A 600 12.28 1.98 -30.67
CA LEU A 600 12.63 1.46 -31.97
C LEU A 600 13.92 0.63 -31.92
N PHE A 601 15.01 1.17 -31.34
CA PHE A 601 16.29 0.47 -31.26
C PHE A 601 16.23 -0.77 -30.36
N ASN A 602 15.56 -0.67 -29.21
CA ASN A 602 15.37 -1.80 -28.32
C ASN A 602 14.61 -2.94 -28.98
N MET A 603 13.59 -2.63 -29.79
CA MET A 603 12.85 -3.65 -30.52
C MET A 603 13.63 -4.17 -31.73
N HIS A 604 14.29 -3.29 -32.48
CA HIS A 604 14.98 -3.67 -33.69
C HIS A 604 16.20 -4.55 -33.39
N SER A 605 16.98 -4.23 -32.36
CA SER A 605 18.17 -4.98 -31.95
C SER A 605 17.89 -6.45 -31.61
N LEU A 606 16.69 -6.76 -31.11
CA LEU A 606 16.24 -8.13 -30.83
C LEU A 606 15.74 -8.86 -32.09
N PHE A 607 15.42 -8.15 -33.16
CA PHE A 607 14.94 -8.72 -34.43
C PHE A 607 16.07 -8.88 -35.46
N LYS A 608 16.82 -7.81 -35.72
CA LYS A 608 17.92 -7.74 -36.70
C LYS A 608 18.99 -6.73 -36.26
N SER A 609 20.16 -6.81 -36.88
CA SER A 609 21.23 -5.83 -36.65
C SER A 609 20.77 -4.41 -37.02
N PRO A 610 20.90 -3.41 -36.13
CA PRO A 610 20.41 -2.05 -36.36
C PRO A 610 21.25 -1.22 -37.35
N VAL A 611 22.29 -1.79 -37.95
CA VAL A 611 23.25 -1.08 -38.80
C VAL A 611 22.59 -0.35 -39.98
N SER A 612 21.54 -0.92 -40.58
CA SER A 612 20.83 -0.24 -41.67
C SER A 612 20.06 1.00 -41.19
N ILE A 613 19.37 0.89 -40.05
CA ILE A 613 18.63 2.00 -39.45
C ILE A 613 19.59 3.08 -38.97
N LEU A 614 20.72 2.68 -38.36
CA LEU A 614 21.76 3.62 -37.92
C LEU A 614 22.33 4.39 -39.11
N ARG A 615 22.58 3.73 -40.25
CA ARG A 615 23.06 4.41 -41.45
C ARG A 615 22.05 5.45 -41.96
N GLU A 616 20.77 5.06 -42.10
CA GLU A 616 19.69 5.97 -42.50
C GLU A 616 19.56 7.17 -41.54
N LEU A 617 19.63 6.91 -40.23
CA LEU A 617 19.56 7.94 -39.20
C LEU A 617 20.75 8.90 -39.24
N CYS A 618 21.98 8.38 -39.41
CA CYS A 618 23.18 9.21 -39.55
C CYS A 618 23.12 10.11 -40.79
N GLN A 619 22.54 9.62 -41.89
CA GLN A 619 22.33 10.41 -43.10
C GLN A 619 21.34 11.57 -42.87
N ASP A 620 20.23 11.30 -42.18
CA ASP A 620 19.27 12.36 -41.82
C ASP A 620 19.89 13.39 -40.86
N ILE A 621 20.66 12.95 -39.86
CA ILE A 621 21.38 13.84 -38.92
C ILE A 621 22.41 14.70 -39.66
N HIS A 622 23.20 14.10 -40.55
CA HIS A 622 24.19 14.82 -41.37
C HIS A 622 23.52 15.84 -42.29
N GLY A 623 22.41 15.47 -42.94
CA GLY A 623 21.63 16.38 -43.78
C GLY A 623 21.02 17.57 -43.03
N HIS A 624 20.67 17.40 -41.75
CA HIS A 624 20.08 18.46 -40.93
C HIS A 624 21.10 19.33 -40.16
N LEU A 625 22.21 18.74 -39.69
CA LEU A 625 23.27 19.47 -38.96
C LEU A 625 24.34 20.06 -39.87
N GLY A 626 24.42 19.60 -41.13
CA GLY A 626 25.42 20.03 -42.09
C GLY A 626 26.77 19.34 -41.92
N ASP A 627 27.70 19.68 -42.81
CA ASP A 627 29.09 19.24 -42.72
C ASP A 627 29.94 20.25 -41.94
N ILE A 628 31.13 19.81 -41.51
CA ILE A 628 32.12 20.69 -40.87
C ILE A 628 32.67 21.68 -41.90
N ASP A 629 32.78 21.24 -43.16
CA ASP A 629 33.19 22.09 -44.29
C ASP A 629 32.00 22.90 -44.83
N GLN A 630 32.11 24.23 -44.77
CA GLN A 630 31.01 25.16 -45.10
C GLN A 630 30.60 25.15 -46.59
N ASP A 631 31.45 24.60 -47.46
CA ASP A 631 31.27 24.60 -48.91
C ASP A 631 30.64 23.29 -49.45
N ILE A 632 30.33 22.33 -48.57
CA ILE A 632 29.74 21.05 -48.97
C ILE A 632 28.21 21.12 -48.88
N GLU A 633 27.55 21.03 -50.03
CA GLU A 633 26.10 20.79 -50.07
C GLU A 633 25.79 19.34 -49.66
N VAL A 634 25.22 19.18 -48.47
CA VAL A 634 24.82 17.87 -47.95
C VAL A 634 23.44 17.49 -48.50
N GLU A 635 23.30 16.26 -48.98
CA GLU A 635 22.00 15.69 -49.33
C GLU A 635 21.08 15.71 -48.10
N LYS A 636 19.80 16.08 -48.29
CA LYS A 636 18.78 16.06 -47.23
C LYS A 636 17.83 14.88 -47.44
N PRO A 637 18.27 13.63 -47.23
CA PRO A 637 17.33 12.54 -47.18
C PRO A 637 16.36 12.75 -46.01
N SER A 638 15.12 12.31 -46.19
CA SER A 638 14.09 12.33 -45.15
C SER A 638 13.65 10.90 -44.84
N HIS A 639 14.58 10.06 -44.39
CA HIS A 639 14.27 8.67 -44.07
C HIS A 639 13.38 8.58 -42.83
N PHE A 640 13.68 9.36 -41.79
CA PHE A 640 12.92 9.49 -40.55
C PHE A 640 12.55 10.96 -40.31
N ARG A 641 11.28 11.33 -40.53
CA ARG A 641 10.79 12.70 -40.31
C ARG A 641 10.87 13.16 -38.86
N ILE A 642 11.01 12.23 -37.90
CA ILE A 642 11.15 12.55 -36.48
C ILE A 642 12.47 13.29 -36.18
N VAL A 643 13.46 13.16 -37.08
CA VAL A 643 14.71 13.92 -37.08
C VAL A 643 14.49 15.22 -37.83
N ASN A 644 14.47 16.33 -37.09
CA ASN A 644 14.41 17.69 -37.61
C ASN A 644 15.55 18.52 -37.01
N VAL A 645 15.64 19.80 -37.39
CA VAL A 645 16.75 20.69 -36.98
C VAL A 645 16.89 20.77 -35.44
N LYS A 646 15.80 20.65 -34.68
CA LYS A 646 15.83 20.71 -33.21
C LYS A 646 16.02 19.35 -32.54
N THR A 647 15.58 18.25 -33.17
CA THR A 647 15.71 16.90 -32.61
C THR A 647 16.97 16.17 -33.08
N ALA A 648 17.61 16.57 -34.19
CA ALA A 648 18.79 15.91 -34.75
C ALA A 648 19.96 15.82 -33.77
N ALA A 649 20.36 16.93 -33.15
CA ALA A 649 21.46 16.93 -32.19
C ALA A 649 21.16 16.11 -30.91
N PRO A 650 19.98 16.22 -30.27
CA PRO A 650 19.61 15.35 -29.16
C PRO A 650 19.49 13.86 -29.49
N THR A 651 19.08 13.52 -30.73
CA THR A 651 18.89 12.13 -31.19
C THR A 651 20.21 11.37 -31.24
N ILE A 652 21.35 12.06 -31.41
CA ILE A 652 22.70 11.49 -31.31
C ILE A 652 22.90 10.73 -29.98
N THR A 653 22.32 11.22 -28.87
CA THR A 653 22.46 10.60 -27.54
C THR A 653 21.72 9.26 -27.39
N VAL A 654 20.91 8.88 -28.37
CA VAL A 654 20.14 7.62 -28.37
C VAL A 654 20.82 6.55 -29.24
N SER A 655 21.69 6.98 -30.17
CA SER A 655 22.41 6.13 -31.10
C SER A 655 23.75 5.60 -30.55
N ILE A 656 24.19 6.12 -29.39
CA ILE A 656 25.38 5.72 -28.61
C ILE A 656 24.90 4.94 -27.39
#